data_AF-A0A1G4JFW6-F1
#
_entry.id   AF-A0A1G4JFW6-F1
#
_cell.length_a   1.000
_cell.length_b   1.000
_cell.length_c   1.000
_cell.angle_alpha   90.00
_cell.angle_beta   90.00
_cell.angle_gamma   90.00
#
_symmetry.space_group_name_H-M   'P 1'
#
loop_
_entity.id
_entity.type
_entity.pdbx_description
1 polymer ?
#
loop_
_entity_poly.entity_id
_entity_poly.type
_entity_poly.pdbx_seq_one_letter_code
_entity_poly.pdbx_strand_id
1 'polypeptide(L)'
;MFKQLSQLGKNFTDELAKGLTDELNEGQEQFDKNSDLPVEVQAKLRKFEKYEQKYPLLLNAYKSEKAKLEKAAILQKIISENTPVSSLDDVDSLTSFFQNTNLKIEMLNDEVKRLTTENNGKRDEIEALNAQISASPGSDNAEIPAKEIDSLRKEVEAKEKELEKVTADLASSTKTAEESVHIKTELDNAREKLTESERSLQCKEAAHNELKSELDKTRLLLEQKTAELDQALSKSDLNRSSDNGVSKNTTKAKNKKRKGKNSASKTEQQQELKSDEIAKETSAEKAQLTDLQQQLEALQTKFDNLFSEHNTSTEELQRLKETSLDMETLRNEKEDYYKKLQNTKEQLKFKLEELDSNKEILKSVGNELVAAKDQLKEVGSQDKAEVDALKSELESIRLGHSENIKSYETKQNELKHRISSLEAEQSKVAEETKKLRSALDLSKKEYEEMSSKFKRSEDTAVKLRRENEGLTEGMREVPALKKSESSLKSSVVQKEKTIVYLEQQVKEYSAKEAQTNKLLRESKAESTRLSAKVDQLTRLNEEMTNEVKKSEQSMEKFIKNNGSLSEKLEVLNEKYETLKDVKSVSHEQVGVIRRQCDELNIKLKEANKRIGFLENELEESVFALQEKTKELASMRRVLAEGQTTEEIQVQRLENSLTSALEDKEKLESDFALQSTMLKQRAQELKQANESLKLQYEELQSKRRNYETEIEQLRSSREEVQKASSEGSGKAHELERALLEMRDVLSSSEKKVRELEVANGNFKELNSDLTQKLDRISKNYKQISNQLAAAKERSPSGRPSRSNSVLSVPDQNSNGLSRRPSHSEDQGKQSQSDINDKIAYIKNVLLGFLEHKEQREMLLPVVATLLQLDSSDEKRLLVSIR
;
A
#
# COMPACT_ATOMS: atom_id res chain seq x y z
N MET A 1 20.13 -7.22 29.50
CA MET A 1 18.87 -6.48 29.22
C MET A 1 18.23 -6.83 27.87
N PHE A 2 18.65 -6.30 26.71
CA PHE A 2 17.92 -6.54 25.43
C PHE A 2 17.68 -8.02 25.07
N LYS A 3 18.66 -8.92 25.27
CA LYS A 3 18.46 -10.38 25.12
C LYS A 3 17.39 -10.94 26.05
N GLN A 4 17.35 -10.51 27.31
CA GLN A 4 16.35 -10.96 28.29
C GLN A 4 14.95 -10.45 27.94
N LEU A 5 14.81 -9.20 27.47
CA LEU A 5 13.54 -8.69 26.93
C LEU A 5 13.09 -9.47 25.68
N SER A 6 14.03 -9.85 24.80
CA SER A 6 13.73 -10.67 23.63
C SER A 6 13.37 -12.13 23.99
N GLN A 7 13.99 -12.71 25.03
CA GLN A 7 13.63 -14.05 25.52
C GLN A 7 12.30 -14.02 26.27
N LEU A 8 12.05 -13.01 27.11
CA LEU A 8 10.75 -12.84 27.78
C LEU A 8 9.63 -12.69 26.74
N GLY A 9 9.86 -11.88 25.69
CA GLY A 9 8.92 -11.75 24.58
C GLY A 9 8.72 -13.03 23.77
N LYS A 10 9.77 -13.82 23.51
CA LYS A 10 9.64 -15.12 22.81
C LYS A 10 8.91 -16.15 23.67
N ASN A 11 9.28 -16.30 24.94
CA ASN A 11 8.58 -17.19 25.87
C ASN A 11 7.10 -16.80 25.98
N PHE A 12 6.76 -15.51 26.10
CA PHE A 12 5.36 -15.05 26.05
C PHE A 12 4.66 -15.39 24.74
N THR A 13 5.35 -15.34 23.60
CA THR A 13 4.77 -15.62 22.28
C THR A 13 4.56 -17.12 22.09
N ASP A 14 5.51 -17.94 22.51
CA ASP A 14 5.44 -19.40 22.43
C ASP A 14 4.43 -19.97 23.45
N GLU A 15 4.31 -19.37 24.64
CA GLU A 15 3.25 -19.70 25.61
C GLU A 15 1.86 -19.25 25.12
N LEU A 16 1.74 -18.07 24.47
CA LEU A 16 0.48 -17.69 23.80
C LEU A 16 0.12 -18.67 22.69
N ALA A 17 1.08 -19.01 21.82
CA ALA A 17 0.87 -19.90 20.69
C ALA A 17 0.48 -21.31 21.15
N LYS A 18 1.11 -21.79 22.23
CA LYS A 18 0.81 -23.10 22.81
C LYS A 18 -0.56 -23.12 23.51
N GLY A 19 -0.86 -22.09 24.31
CA GLY A 19 -2.19 -21.91 24.91
C GLY A 19 -3.29 -21.87 23.85
N LEU A 20 -3.07 -21.13 22.75
CA LEU A 20 -3.95 -21.14 21.57
C LEU A 20 -4.19 -22.55 21.01
N THR A 21 -3.15 -23.38 20.88
CA THR A 21 -3.31 -24.74 20.33
C THR A 21 -3.97 -25.72 21.29
N ASP A 22 -3.72 -25.58 22.60
CA ASP A 22 -4.31 -26.47 23.61
C ASP A 22 -5.81 -26.10 23.82
N GLU A 23 -6.16 -24.80 23.95
CA GLU A 23 -7.56 -24.32 24.01
C GLU A 23 -8.39 -24.69 22.77
N LEU A 24 -7.79 -24.70 21.57
CA LEU A 24 -8.46 -25.11 20.33
C LEU A 24 -8.77 -26.61 20.24
N ASN A 25 -8.19 -27.43 21.13
CA ASN A 25 -8.31 -28.89 21.11
C ASN A 25 -9.29 -29.40 22.19
N GLU A 26 -9.25 -28.84 23.41
CA GLU A 26 -10.11 -29.30 24.53
C GLU A 26 -11.61 -29.18 24.25
N GLY A 27 -12.03 -28.22 23.42
CA GLY A 27 -13.44 -28.03 23.05
C GLY A 27 -14.05 -29.11 22.13
N GLN A 28 -13.26 -30.01 21.53
CA GLN A 28 -13.78 -30.91 20.48
C GLN A 28 -14.44 -32.20 20.98
N GLU A 29 -14.21 -32.62 22.24
CA GLU A 29 -14.72 -33.91 22.74
C GLU A 29 -16.09 -33.86 23.45
N GLN A 30 -16.61 -32.68 23.82
CA GLN A 30 -17.78 -32.59 24.70
C GLN A 30 -19.15 -32.74 24.01
N PHE A 31 -19.22 -32.74 22.67
CA PHE A 31 -20.50 -32.73 21.93
C PHE A 31 -20.87 -34.01 21.18
N ASP A 32 -20.40 -35.19 21.65
CA ASP A 32 -20.83 -36.52 21.15
C ASP A 32 -21.31 -37.45 22.30
N LYS A 33 -22.48 -37.12 22.88
CA LYS A 33 -23.55 -38.03 23.38
C LYS A 33 -24.73 -37.19 23.93
N ASN A 34 -25.97 -37.61 23.65
CA ASN A 34 -27.21 -37.11 24.24
C ASN A 34 -27.60 -35.64 23.95
N SER A 35 -28.06 -35.34 22.73
CA SER A 35 -29.02 -34.23 22.53
C SER A 35 -29.99 -34.54 21.39
N ASP A 36 -31.29 -34.47 21.66
CA ASP A 36 -32.37 -34.78 20.69
C ASP A 36 -32.62 -33.66 19.66
N LEU A 37 -31.61 -32.85 19.37
CA LEU A 37 -31.72 -31.71 18.44
C LEU A 37 -31.50 -32.15 16.99
N PRO A 38 -32.27 -31.63 16.01
CA PRO A 38 -32.06 -31.94 14.60
C PRO A 38 -30.64 -31.64 14.12
N VAL A 39 -30.12 -32.51 13.24
CA VAL A 39 -28.73 -32.48 12.74
C VAL A 39 -28.34 -31.12 12.15
N GLU A 40 -29.27 -30.41 11.48
CA GLU A 40 -28.99 -29.05 10.99
C GLU A 40 -28.69 -28.04 12.11
N VAL A 41 -29.35 -28.17 13.26
CA VAL A 41 -29.17 -27.26 14.41
C VAL A 41 -27.83 -27.55 15.07
N GLN A 42 -27.48 -28.83 15.26
CA GLN A 42 -26.15 -29.25 15.70
C GLN A 42 -25.05 -28.77 14.75
N ALA A 43 -25.26 -28.86 13.43
CA ALA A 43 -24.32 -28.38 12.42
C ALA A 43 -24.20 -26.84 12.36
N LYS A 44 -25.25 -26.10 12.77
CA LYS A 44 -25.22 -24.63 12.93
C LYS A 44 -24.50 -24.25 14.24
N LEU A 45 -24.76 -24.95 15.36
CA LEU A 45 -24.08 -24.75 16.64
C LEU A 45 -22.56 -25.00 16.53
N ARG A 46 -22.14 -26.15 15.96
CA ARG A 46 -20.72 -26.47 15.65
C ARG A 46 -20.05 -25.51 14.65
N LYS A 47 -20.81 -24.57 14.04
CA LYS A 47 -20.27 -23.44 13.25
C LYS A 47 -20.22 -22.15 14.06
N PHE A 48 -21.24 -21.84 14.87
CA PHE A 48 -21.23 -20.69 15.78
C PHE A 48 -20.09 -20.78 16.80
N GLU A 49 -19.92 -21.93 17.44
CA GLU A 49 -18.81 -22.23 18.36
C GLU A 49 -17.42 -21.99 17.72
N LYS A 50 -17.27 -22.40 16.45
CA LYS A 50 -16.04 -22.14 15.66
C LYS A 50 -15.86 -20.68 15.24
N TYR A 51 -16.91 -19.87 15.24
CA TYR A 51 -16.79 -18.41 15.08
C TYR A 51 -16.55 -17.72 16.43
N GLU A 52 -17.15 -18.20 17.51
CA GLU A 52 -17.00 -17.71 18.88
C GLU A 52 -15.56 -17.89 19.39
N GLN A 53 -14.92 -19.03 19.08
CA GLN A 53 -13.48 -19.25 19.31
C GLN A 53 -12.59 -18.35 18.41
N LYS A 54 -12.96 -18.15 17.14
CA LYS A 54 -12.12 -17.40 16.17
C LYS A 54 -12.24 -15.88 16.27
N TYR A 55 -13.36 -15.36 16.77
CA TYR A 55 -13.59 -13.92 16.88
C TYR A 55 -12.62 -13.19 17.84
N PRO A 56 -12.36 -13.65 19.08
CA PRO A 56 -11.38 -13.01 19.97
C PRO A 56 -9.95 -13.12 19.42
N LEU A 57 -9.62 -14.23 18.75
CA LEU A 57 -8.33 -14.41 18.07
C LEU A 57 -8.15 -13.40 16.93
N LEU A 58 -9.15 -13.24 16.06
CA LEU A 58 -9.13 -12.26 14.98
C LEU A 58 -9.11 -10.82 15.51
N LEU A 59 -9.83 -10.54 16.60
CA LEU A 59 -9.84 -9.23 17.26
C LEU A 59 -8.47 -8.90 17.90
N ASN A 60 -7.78 -9.88 18.49
CA ASN A 60 -6.43 -9.70 19.03
C ASN A 60 -5.38 -9.59 17.91
N ALA A 61 -5.51 -10.34 16.82
CA ALA A 61 -4.70 -10.16 15.63
C ALA A 61 -4.83 -8.73 15.09
N TYR A 62 -6.06 -8.24 14.87
CA TYR A 62 -6.35 -6.88 14.43
C TYR A 62 -5.80 -5.79 15.38
N LYS A 63 -5.95 -5.96 16.70
CA LYS A 63 -5.31 -5.07 17.70
C LYS A 63 -3.79 -5.05 17.55
N SER A 64 -3.16 -6.21 17.34
CA SER A 64 -1.72 -6.31 17.12
C SER A 64 -1.28 -5.65 15.81
N GLU A 65 -2.07 -5.80 14.74
CA GLU A 65 -1.85 -5.15 13.44
C GLU A 65 -1.92 -3.64 13.55
N LYS A 66 -2.95 -3.12 14.24
CA LYS A 66 -3.10 -1.68 14.52
C LYS A 66 -1.92 -1.14 15.36
N ALA A 67 -1.48 -1.88 16.37
CA ALA A 67 -0.31 -1.51 17.18
C ALA A 67 1.02 -1.57 16.41
N LYS A 68 1.13 -2.42 15.36
CA LYS A 68 2.26 -2.37 14.41
C LYS A 68 2.18 -1.15 13.50
N LEU A 69 0.99 -0.82 12.97
CA LEU A 69 0.74 0.35 12.13
C LEU A 69 1.02 1.66 12.87
N GLU A 70 0.59 1.79 14.13
CA GLU A 70 0.90 2.95 14.98
C GLU A 70 2.42 3.09 15.21
N LYS A 71 3.14 1.98 15.43
CA LYS A 71 4.61 1.99 15.53
C LYS A 71 5.29 2.33 14.19
N ALA A 72 4.76 1.85 13.08
CA ALA A 72 5.26 2.17 11.74
C ALA A 72 5.07 3.65 11.40
N ALA A 73 3.92 4.24 11.76
CA ALA A 73 3.66 5.68 11.60
C ALA A 73 4.60 6.54 12.46
N ILE A 74 4.90 6.13 13.70
CA ILE A 74 5.93 6.78 14.54
C ILE A 74 7.32 6.68 13.88
N LEU A 75 7.67 5.51 13.32
CA LEU A 75 8.96 5.29 12.67
C LEU A 75 9.09 6.12 11.37
N GLN A 76 8.03 6.18 10.56
CA GLN A 76 7.95 7.04 9.37
C GLN A 76 8.09 8.51 9.75
N LYS A 77 7.42 8.97 10.82
CA LYS A 77 7.55 10.34 11.34
C LYS A 77 9.00 10.64 11.76
N ILE A 78 9.64 9.76 12.52
CA ILE A 78 11.05 9.92 12.93
C ILE A 78 11.97 9.99 11.71
N ILE A 79 11.74 9.17 10.68
CA ILE A 79 12.53 9.20 9.45
C ILE A 79 12.31 10.53 8.71
N SER A 80 11.08 11.00 8.54
CA SER A 80 10.80 12.25 7.81
C SER A 80 11.21 13.53 8.57
N GLU A 81 11.37 13.46 9.90
CA GLU A 81 11.92 14.55 10.73
C GLU A 81 13.45 14.63 10.66
N ASN A 82 14.14 13.49 10.50
CA ASN A 82 15.61 13.41 10.53
C ASN A 82 16.25 13.26 9.12
N THR A 83 15.43 13.07 8.09
CA THR A 83 15.86 12.73 6.71
C THR A 83 14.86 13.35 5.73
N PRO A 84 15.28 13.88 4.57
CA PRO A 84 14.39 14.60 3.63
C PRO A 84 13.42 13.71 2.84
N VAL A 85 13.05 12.53 3.36
CA VAL A 85 12.23 11.52 2.68
C VAL A 85 10.85 11.45 3.32
N SER A 86 9.81 11.76 2.54
CA SER A 86 8.44 11.96 3.07
C SER A 86 7.59 10.69 3.20
N SER A 87 7.98 9.58 2.54
CA SER A 87 7.32 8.27 2.71
C SER A 87 8.33 7.15 2.87
N LEU A 88 7.90 6.04 3.48
CA LEU A 88 8.70 4.83 3.63
C LEU A 88 8.84 4.05 2.31
N ASP A 89 8.03 4.39 1.29
CA ASP A 89 8.06 3.76 -0.03
C ASP A 89 9.30 4.16 -0.86
N ASP A 90 9.88 5.33 -0.59
CA ASP A 90 11.06 5.85 -1.32
C ASP A 90 12.37 5.46 -0.63
N VAL A 91 12.65 4.16 -0.66
CA VAL A 91 13.85 3.54 -0.08
C VAL A 91 15.12 3.97 -0.83
N ASP A 92 15.01 4.29 -2.13
CA ASP A 92 16.14 4.68 -2.97
C ASP A 92 16.61 6.13 -2.66
N SER A 93 15.71 7.08 -2.45
CA SER A 93 16.08 8.42 -1.96
C SER A 93 16.70 8.36 -0.57
N LEU A 94 16.19 7.50 0.32
CA LEU A 94 16.75 7.31 1.67
C LEU A 94 18.18 6.75 1.60
N THR A 95 18.40 5.73 0.77
CA THR A 95 19.72 5.14 0.54
C THR A 95 20.68 6.15 -0.09
N SER A 96 20.21 6.91 -1.07
CA SER A 96 20.97 7.97 -1.74
C SER A 96 21.35 9.12 -0.78
N PHE A 97 20.47 9.47 0.17
CA PHE A 97 20.77 10.46 1.19
C PHE A 97 21.89 9.99 2.13
N PHE A 98 21.85 8.75 2.60
CA PHE A 98 22.92 8.21 3.45
C PHE A 98 24.25 8.09 2.69
N GLN A 99 24.24 7.71 1.40
CA GLN A 99 25.45 7.71 0.57
C GLN A 99 26.03 9.12 0.39
N ASN A 100 25.21 10.11 0.04
CA ASN A 100 25.64 11.51 -0.07
C ASN A 100 26.12 12.09 1.27
N THR A 101 25.51 11.69 2.38
CA THR A 101 25.94 12.11 3.73
C THR A 101 27.28 11.49 4.10
N ASN A 102 27.50 10.22 3.81
CA ASN A 102 28.79 9.55 4.01
C ASN A 102 29.89 10.17 3.15
N LEU A 103 29.63 10.42 1.86
CA LEU A 103 30.57 11.13 0.96
C LEU A 103 30.88 12.54 1.49
N LYS A 104 29.89 13.26 2.01
CA LYS A 104 30.11 14.59 2.63
C LYS A 104 30.95 14.50 3.91
N ILE A 105 30.76 13.46 4.72
CA ILE A 105 31.61 13.18 5.91
C ILE A 105 33.03 12.80 5.49
N GLU A 106 33.20 12.03 4.42
CA GLU A 106 34.50 11.64 3.87
C GLU A 106 35.27 12.86 3.33
N MET A 107 34.63 13.70 2.51
CA MET A 107 35.20 14.98 2.06
C MET A 107 35.53 15.93 3.22
N LEU A 108 34.68 16.00 4.26
CA LEU A 108 34.96 16.82 5.44
C LEU A 108 36.13 16.26 6.25
N ASN A 109 36.27 14.94 6.38
CA ASN A 109 37.42 14.32 7.03
C ASN A 109 38.72 14.55 6.25
N ASP A 110 38.67 14.50 4.91
CA ASP A 110 39.83 14.79 4.06
C ASP A 110 40.19 16.28 4.06
N GLU A 111 39.21 17.19 4.09
CA GLU A 111 39.46 18.62 4.29
C GLU A 111 40.00 18.92 5.70
N VAL A 112 39.54 18.22 6.75
CA VAL A 112 40.13 18.31 8.09
C VAL A 112 41.58 17.80 8.10
N LYS A 113 41.88 16.69 7.42
CA LYS A 113 43.28 16.23 7.23
C LYS A 113 44.11 17.28 6.50
N ARG A 114 43.59 17.85 5.40
CA ARG A 114 44.25 18.87 4.57
C ARG A 114 44.51 20.15 5.35
N LEU A 115 43.54 20.64 6.12
CA LEU A 115 43.70 21.80 6.99
C LEU A 115 44.62 21.52 8.16
N THR A 116 44.68 20.28 8.68
CA THR A 116 45.63 19.89 9.72
C THR A 116 47.06 19.85 9.19
N THR A 117 47.31 19.29 7.99
CA THR A 117 48.64 19.31 7.38
C THR A 117 49.05 20.71 6.93
N GLU A 118 48.13 21.53 6.42
CA GLU A 118 48.37 22.94 6.06
C GLU A 118 48.66 23.79 7.30
N ASN A 119 47.92 23.60 8.40
CA ASN A 119 48.19 24.32 9.67
C ASN A 119 49.50 23.86 10.33
N ASN A 120 49.83 22.57 10.29
CA ASN A 120 51.12 22.07 10.78
C ASN A 120 52.27 22.65 9.96
N GLY A 121 52.20 22.60 8.62
CA GLY A 121 53.21 23.20 7.76
C GLY A 121 53.37 24.72 7.98
N LYS A 122 52.27 25.46 8.19
CA LYS A 122 52.32 26.87 8.59
C LYS A 122 52.91 27.07 9.99
N ARG A 123 52.72 26.13 10.92
CA ARG A 123 53.33 26.18 12.26
C ARG A 123 54.84 25.96 12.17
N ASP A 124 55.28 24.97 11.40
CA ASP A 124 56.69 24.72 11.10
C ASP A 124 57.35 25.93 10.39
N GLU A 125 56.65 26.57 9.45
CA GLU A 125 57.11 27.78 8.75
C GLU A 125 57.16 29.01 9.68
N ILE A 126 56.19 29.16 10.60
CA ILE A 126 56.23 30.18 11.66
C ILE A 126 57.38 29.93 12.63
N GLU A 127 57.66 28.68 13.01
CA GLU A 127 58.82 28.34 13.85
C GLU A 127 60.15 28.60 13.13
N ALA A 128 60.25 28.28 11.83
CA ALA A 128 61.40 28.60 11.00
C ALA A 128 61.63 30.12 10.83
N LEU A 129 60.56 30.91 10.65
CA LEU A 129 60.63 32.37 10.58
C LEU A 129 60.99 32.98 11.94
N ASN A 130 60.44 32.49 13.05
CA ASN A 130 60.85 32.91 14.39
C ASN A 130 62.32 32.55 14.68
N ALA A 131 62.81 31.41 14.18
CA ALA A 131 64.22 31.03 14.24
C ALA A 131 65.11 31.98 13.41
N GLN A 132 64.69 32.38 12.20
CA GLN A 132 65.42 33.39 11.41
C GLN A 132 65.42 34.79 12.06
N ILE A 133 64.29 35.22 12.62
CA ILE A 133 64.18 36.51 13.32
C ILE A 133 65.08 36.53 14.57
N SER A 134 65.10 35.45 15.35
CA SER A 134 65.99 35.34 16.52
C SER A 134 67.47 35.12 16.17
N ALA A 135 67.77 34.62 14.98
CA ALA A 135 69.14 34.49 14.45
C ALA A 135 69.70 35.77 13.79
N SER A 136 68.90 36.83 13.63
CA SER A 136 69.28 38.05 12.89
C SER A 136 69.27 39.32 13.76
N PRO A 137 70.30 39.54 14.60
CA PRO A 137 70.40 40.72 15.46
C PRO A 137 70.81 42.00 14.68
N GLY A 138 69.82 42.68 14.10
CA GLY A 138 69.91 44.11 13.75
C GLY A 138 69.70 44.48 12.27
N SER A 139 68.56 45.09 11.96
CA SER A 139 68.36 46.01 10.82
C SER A 139 67.04 46.77 10.99
N ASP A 140 67.10 48.06 11.32
CA ASP A 140 65.94 48.88 11.74
C ASP A 140 65.06 49.39 10.58
N ASN A 141 64.59 48.50 9.68
CA ASN A 141 63.72 48.89 8.54
C ASN A 141 62.70 47.80 8.14
N ALA A 142 61.62 47.65 8.90
CA ALA A 142 60.49 46.77 8.53
C ALA A 142 59.15 47.13 9.22
N GLU A 143 58.64 48.37 9.11
CA GLU A 143 57.32 48.74 9.67
C GLU A 143 56.11 48.17 8.89
N ILE A 144 56.34 47.62 7.69
CA ILE A 144 55.27 47.20 6.76
C ILE A 144 54.65 45.83 7.11
N PRO A 145 55.42 44.76 7.41
CA PRO A 145 54.84 43.43 7.72
C PRO A 145 54.06 43.40 9.04
N ALA A 146 54.37 44.31 9.97
CA ALA A 146 53.86 44.30 11.33
C ALA A 146 52.34 44.27 11.40
N LYS A 147 51.62 44.98 10.51
CA LYS A 147 50.16 45.08 10.52
C LYS A 147 49.47 43.79 10.04
N GLU A 148 50.03 43.12 9.04
CA GLU A 148 49.50 41.85 8.52
C GLU A 148 49.75 40.72 9.53
N ILE A 149 50.94 40.72 10.14
CA ILE A 149 51.29 39.86 11.28
C ILE A 149 50.36 40.13 12.47
N ASP A 150 50.00 41.38 12.77
CA ASP A 150 49.07 41.72 13.85
C ASP A 150 47.63 41.24 13.59
N SER A 151 47.16 41.27 12.34
CA SER A 151 45.85 40.70 11.98
C SER A 151 45.86 39.17 12.07
N LEU A 152 46.90 38.51 11.56
CA LEU A 152 47.03 37.05 11.63
C LEU A 152 47.21 36.59 13.08
N ARG A 153 47.98 37.31 13.91
CA ARG A 153 48.09 37.05 15.35
C ARG A 153 46.74 37.17 16.05
N LYS A 154 45.91 38.17 15.73
CA LYS A 154 44.57 38.32 16.33
C LYS A 154 43.60 37.23 15.89
N GLU A 155 43.67 36.76 14.65
CA GLU A 155 42.84 35.63 14.20
C GLU A 155 43.31 34.29 14.80
N VAL A 156 44.62 34.07 14.90
CA VAL A 156 45.19 32.92 15.60
C VAL A 156 44.83 32.96 17.09
N GLU A 157 45.02 34.08 17.78
CA GLU A 157 44.68 34.24 19.21
C GLU A 157 43.17 34.07 19.47
N ALA A 158 42.31 34.46 18.53
CA ALA A 158 40.88 34.19 18.59
C ALA A 158 40.56 32.69 18.47
N LYS A 159 41.16 32.00 17.48
CA LYS A 159 40.95 30.56 17.27
C LYS A 159 41.62 29.71 18.35
N GLU A 160 42.75 30.13 18.90
CA GLU A 160 43.37 29.50 20.08
C GLU A 160 42.46 29.65 21.31
N LYS A 161 41.78 30.79 21.51
CA LYS A 161 40.79 30.94 22.60
C LYS A 161 39.48 30.18 22.40
N GLU A 162 39.08 29.88 21.16
CA GLU A 162 37.98 28.94 20.90
C GLU A 162 38.43 27.48 21.13
N LEU A 163 39.63 27.12 20.66
CA LEU A 163 40.20 25.78 20.84
C LEU A 163 40.48 25.49 22.33
N GLU A 164 40.99 26.48 23.09
CA GLU A 164 41.21 26.39 24.54
C GLU A 164 39.89 26.12 25.29
N LYS A 165 38.80 26.83 24.95
CA LYS A 165 37.46 26.54 25.49
C LYS A 165 37.00 25.12 25.15
N VAL A 166 37.10 24.71 23.88
CA VAL A 166 36.71 23.35 23.46
C VAL A 166 37.54 22.29 24.18
N THR A 167 38.83 22.54 24.45
CA THR A 167 39.66 21.62 25.26
C THR A 167 39.28 21.62 26.74
N ALA A 168 38.82 22.74 27.31
CA ALA A 168 38.31 22.79 28.69
C ALA A 168 36.96 22.08 28.84
N ASP A 169 36.07 22.22 27.85
CA ASP A 169 34.79 21.50 27.78
C ASP A 169 35.03 20.00 27.58
N LEU A 170 35.99 19.59 26.74
CA LEU A 170 36.43 18.19 26.66
C LEU A 170 37.03 17.71 27.99
N ALA A 171 37.94 18.46 28.62
CA ALA A 171 38.62 18.04 29.85
C ALA A 171 37.68 17.91 31.06
N SER A 172 36.62 18.73 31.14
CA SER A 172 35.58 18.56 32.15
C SER A 172 34.67 17.35 31.84
N SER A 173 34.41 17.07 30.56
CA SER A 173 33.71 15.86 30.13
C SER A 173 34.51 14.57 30.32
N THR A 174 35.84 14.57 30.12
CA THR A 174 36.68 13.39 30.39
C THR A 174 36.80 13.15 31.89
N LYS A 175 37.03 14.20 32.69
CA LYS A 175 37.14 14.06 34.15
C LYS A 175 35.87 13.50 34.79
N THR A 176 34.68 13.95 34.37
CA THR A 176 33.41 13.38 34.84
C THR A 176 33.18 11.95 34.33
N ALA A 177 33.69 11.59 33.15
CA ALA A 177 33.69 10.21 32.69
C ALA A 177 34.66 9.32 33.51
N GLU A 178 35.87 9.78 33.80
CA GLU A 178 36.89 9.12 34.63
C GLU A 178 36.39 8.87 36.05
N GLU A 179 35.80 9.87 36.71
CA GLU A 179 35.14 9.72 38.01
C GLU A 179 34.02 8.67 37.95
N SER A 180 33.24 8.62 36.85
CA SER A 180 32.22 7.59 36.64
C SER A 180 32.77 6.19 36.35
N VAL A 181 34.03 6.07 35.92
CA VAL A 181 34.71 4.78 35.71
C VAL A 181 35.33 4.32 37.02
N HIS A 182 35.96 5.22 37.77
CA HIS A 182 36.58 4.92 39.06
C HIS A 182 35.54 4.35 40.05
N ILE A 183 34.38 5.00 40.18
CA ILE A 183 33.27 4.54 41.03
C ILE A 183 32.74 3.15 40.59
N LYS A 184 32.81 2.80 39.30
CA LYS A 184 32.47 1.43 38.83
C LYS A 184 33.54 0.43 39.25
N THR A 185 34.82 0.73 39.03
CA THR A 185 35.92 -0.16 39.43
C THR A 185 35.95 -0.42 40.94
N GLU A 186 35.65 0.58 41.78
CA GLU A 186 35.55 0.37 43.22
C GLU A 186 34.36 -0.52 43.60
N LEU A 187 33.22 -0.35 42.93
CA LEU A 187 32.00 -1.11 43.18
C LEU A 187 32.14 -2.58 42.72
N ASP A 188 32.78 -2.84 41.59
CA ASP A 188 33.05 -4.19 41.11
C ASP A 188 34.16 -4.88 41.93
N ASN A 189 35.21 -4.16 42.35
CA ASN A 189 36.19 -4.65 43.33
C ASN A 189 35.57 -4.99 44.70
N ALA A 190 34.50 -4.28 45.11
CA ALA A 190 33.76 -4.58 46.34
C ALA A 190 32.88 -5.83 46.19
N ARG A 191 32.27 -6.03 45.00
CA ARG A 191 31.51 -7.25 44.67
C ARG A 191 32.38 -8.49 44.63
N GLU A 192 33.57 -8.40 44.03
CA GLU A 192 34.48 -9.54 43.93
C GLU A 192 34.86 -10.07 45.32
N LYS A 193 35.29 -9.18 46.21
CA LYS A 193 35.58 -9.47 47.62
C LYS A 193 34.38 -10.05 48.39
N LEU A 194 33.16 -9.58 48.11
CA LEU A 194 31.95 -10.19 48.66
C LEU A 194 31.80 -11.65 48.18
N THR A 195 31.95 -11.92 46.88
CA THR A 195 31.85 -13.29 46.34
C THR A 195 32.98 -14.21 46.81
N GLU A 196 34.19 -13.70 47.05
CA GLU A 196 35.27 -14.45 47.68
C GLU A 196 34.95 -14.81 49.13
N SER A 197 34.41 -13.86 49.90
CA SER A 197 33.96 -14.09 51.28
C SER A 197 32.83 -15.11 51.35
N GLU A 198 31.85 -15.05 50.44
CA GLU A 198 30.76 -16.01 50.34
C GLU A 198 31.25 -17.41 49.96
N ARG A 199 32.16 -17.53 48.99
CA ARG A 199 32.81 -18.81 48.63
C ARG A 199 33.62 -19.38 49.79
N SER A 200 34.37 -18.54 50.50
CA SER A 200 35.13 -18.95 51.69
C SER A 200 34.21 -19.49 52.80
N LEU A 201 33.06 -18.84 53.02
CA LEU A 201 32.06 -19.34 53.96
C LEU A 201 31.49 -20.69 53.50
N GLN A 202 31.08 -20.85 52.24
CA GLN A 202 30.53 -22.12 51.73
C GLN A 202 31.54 -23.28 51.87
N CYS A 203 32.83 -23.04 51.63
CA CYS A 203 33.87 -24.04 51.90
C CYS A 203 34.01 -24.37 53.39
N LYS A 204 33.90 -23.38 54.29
CA LYS A 204 33.91 -23.60 55.74
C LYS A 204 32.65 -24.32 56.24
N GLU A 205 31.47 -24.01 55.71
CA GLU A 205 30.19 -24.69 56.00
C GLU A 205 30.24 -26.15 55.55
N ALA A 206 30.78 -26.43 54.35
CA ALA A 206 30.99 -27.79 53.87
C ALA A 206 31.92 -28.59 54.79
N ALA A 207 33.09 -28.03 55.14
CA ALA A 207 34.03 -28.67 56.06
C ALA A 207 33.45 -28.86 57.48
N HIS A 208 32.66 -27.91 57.98
CA HIS A 208 31.95 -28.03 59.25
C HIS A 208 30.91 -29.15 59.23
N ASN A 209 30.15 -29.30 58.15
CA ASN A 209 29.16 -30.37 57.99
C ASN A 209 29.81 -31.75 57.83
N GLU A 210 30.96 -31.83 57.15
CA GLU A 210 31.76 -33.05 57.04
C GLU A 210 32.35 -33.47 58.39
N LEU A 211 33.03 -32.55 59.09
CA LEU A 211 33.60 -32.79 60.43
C LEU A 211 32.51 -33.13 61.46
N LYS A 212 31.31 -32.54 61.34
CA LYS A 212 30.14 -32.90 62.16
C LYS A 212 29.66 -34.32 61.85
N SER A 213 29.65 -34.72 60.57
CA SER A 213 29.36 -36.12 60.20
C SER A 213 30.37 -37.09 60.78
N GLU A 214 31.66 -36.74 60.84
CA GLU A 214 32.69 -37.53 61.52
C GLU A 214 32.52 -37.57 63.05
N LEU A 215 32.15 -36.45 63.68
CA LEU A 215 31.85 -36.40 65.11
C LEU A 215 30.65 -37.28 65.48
N ASP A 216 29.59 -37.26 64.66
CA ASP A 216 28.38 -38.06 64.91
C ASP A 216 28.63 -39.55 64.60
N LYS A 217 29.43 -39.89 63.58
CA LYS A 217 29.91 -41.27 63.32
C LYS A 217 30.78 -41.81 64.46
N THR A 218 31.73 -41.02 64.97
CA THR A 218 32.63 -41.44 66.07
C THR A 218 31.89 -41.54 67.40
N ARG A 219 30.90 -40.68 67.66
CA ARG A 219 29.96 -40.84 68.78
C ARG A 219 29.16 -42.14 68.68
N LEU A 220 28.57 -42.46 67.52
CA LEU A 220 27.87 -43.73 67.30
C LEU A 220 28.79 -44.95 67.53
N LEU A 221 30.03 -44.89 67.05
CA LEU A 221 31.01 -45.96 67.24
C LEU A 221 31.38 -46.13 68.73
N LEU A 222 31.51 -45.02 69.46
CA LEU A 222 31.82 -45.03 70.89
C LEU A 222 30.62 -45.51 71.71
N GLU A 223 29.39 -45.12 71.36
CA GLU A 223 28.16 -45.56 72.02
C GLU A 223 27.92 -47.07 71.83
N GLN A 224 28.19 -47.58 70.62
CA GLN A 224 28.23 -49.02 70.33
C GLN A 224 29.28 -49.74 71.19
N LYS A 225 30.51 -49.21 71.28
CA LYS A 225 31.58 -49.81 72.08
C LYS A 225 31.31 -49.75 73.59
N THR A 226 30.64 -48.72 74.09
CA THR A 226 30.16 -48.70 75.49
C THR A 226 29.03 -49.70 75.71
N ALA A 227 28.11 -49.88 74.77
CA ALA A 227 27.03 -50.87 74.89
C ALA A 227 27.56 -52.32 74.85
N GLU A 228 28.60 -52.60 74.07
CA GLU A 228 29.33 -53.88 74.09
C GLU A 228 30.04 -54.11 75.44
N LEU A 229 30.72 -53.08 75.96
CA LEU A 229 31.41 -53.15 77.25
C LEU A 229 30.45 -53.28 78.45
N ASP A 230 29.29 -52.61 78.40
CA ASP A 230 28.21 -52.76 79.39
C ASP A 230 27.54 -54.14 79.30
N GLN A 231 27.43 -54.74 78.10
CA GLN A 231 27.03 -56.15 77.97
C GLN A 231 28.09 -57.10 78.54
N ALA A 232 29.37 -56.80 78.42
CA ALA A 232 30.44 -57.60 79.03
C ALA A 232 30.40 -57.50 80.58
N LEU A 233 30.22 -56.29 81.12
CA LEU A 233 30.04 -56.05 82.54
C LEU A 233 28.78 -56.74 83.09
N SER A 234 27.64 -56.60 82.41
CA SER A 234 26.37 -57.27 82.75
C SER A 234 26.51 -58.80 82.85
N LYS A 235 27.27 -59.41 81.94
CA LYS A 235 27.58 -60.85 81.97
C LYS A 235 28.50 -61.25 83.14
N SER A 236 29.26 -60.30 83.70
CA SER A 236 30.12 -60.53 84.88
C SER A 236 29.38 -60.34 86.22
N ASP A 237 28.51 -59.33 86.32
CA ASP A 237 27.79 -59.01 87.58
C ASP A 237 26.61 -59.96 87.87
N LEU A 238 26.01 -60.56 86.83
CA LEU A 238 24.97 -61.60 86.99
C LEU A 238 25.43 -62.85 87.75
N ASN A 239 26.73 -63.01 88.00
CA ASN A 239 27.31 -64.14 88.73
C ASN A 239 27.82 -63.75 90.14
N ARG A 240 27.47 -62.56 90.67
CA ARG A 240 28.00 -62.09 91.96
C ARG A 240 26.96 -61.47 92.90
N SER A 241 26.39 -62.35 93.73
CA SER A 241 25.76 -62.09 95.03
C SER A 241 24.57 -61.11 95.10
N SER A 242 23.42 -61.68 95.45
CA SER A 242 22.42 -61.05 96.32
C SER A 242 23.03 -60.57 97.65
N ASP A 243 22.72 -59.33 98.07
CA ASP A 243 22.26 -59.02 99.43
C ASP A 243 21.54 -57.65 99.49
N ASN A 244 20.92 -57.36 100.64
CA ASN A 244 20.14 -56.19 101.04
C ASN A 244 20.81 -54.81 100.82
N GLY A 245 20.04 -53.69 100.93
CA GLY A 245 20.73 -52.41 101.17
C GLY A 245 20.00 -51.09 101.46
N VAL A 246 18.78 -50.81 100.99
CA VAL A 246 17.88 -49.72 101.46
C VAL A 246 18.41 -48.24 101.59
N SER A 247 17.68 -47.32 100.95
CA SER A 247 17.50 -45.88 101.29
C SER A 247 18.50 -44.77 100.88
N LYS A 248 17.99 -43.92 99.97
CA LYS A 248 17.72 -42.46 100.13
C LYS A 248 18.87 -41.47 100.44
N ASN A 249 18.99 -40.51 99.50
CA ASN A 249 18.58 -39.09 99.64
C ASN A 249 19.62 -37.95 99.43
N THR A 250 19.12 -36.94 98.69
CA THR A 250 19.31 -35.48 98.86
C THR A 250 20.63 -34.76 98.50
N THR A 251 20.58 -34.15 97.31
CA THR A 251 20.77 -32.70 97.03
C THR A 251 22.14 -32.00 97.16
N LYS A 252 22.51 -31.38 96.02
CA LYS A 252 22.94 -29.95 95.85
C LYS A 252 24.10 -29.40 96.71
N ALA A 253 25.17 -28.93 96.06
CA ALA A 253 25.52 -27.49 95.95
C ALA A 253 27.04 -27.19 95.79
N LYS A 254 27.40 -26.69 94.60
CA LYS A 254 28.39 -25.64 94.29
C LYS A 254 29.62 -25.39 95.22
N ASN A 255 30.78 -25.44 94.55
CA ASN A 255 31.85 -24.40 94.48
C ASN A 255 33.19 -24.53 95.27
N LYS A 256 34.26 -24.53 94.45
CA LYS A 256 35.52 -23.74 94.56
C LYS A 256 36.62 -24.11 95.58
N LYS A 257 37.62 -24.79 95.00
CA LYS A 257 39.06 -24.40 94.87
C LYS A 257 40.05 -24.62 96.04
N ARG A 258 41.16 -25.28 95.63
CA ARG A 258 42.56 -25.26 96.16
C ARG A 258 42.85 -26.04 97.45
N LYS A 259 44.08 -26.60 97.66
CA LYS A 259 45.17 -27.03 96.74
C LYS A 259 46.24 -27.85 97.51
N GLY A 260 46.61 -29.05 97.02
CA GLY A 260 47.82 -29.80 97.42
C GLY A 260 47.64 -30.83 98.55
N LYS A 261 48.62 -31.70 98.88
CA LYS A 261 49.92 -32.00 98.22
C LYS A 261 50.50 -33.36 98.71
N ASN A 262 51.04 -34.19 97.79
CA ASN A 262 51.99 -35.32 97.92
C ASN A 262 51.94 -36.33 99.11
N SER A 263 51.73 -37.62 98.82
CA SER A 263 52.63 -38.79 99.14
C SER A 263 51.89 -40.12 98.86
N ALA A 264 52.34 -41.17 98.14
CA ALA A 264 53.64 -41.77 97.74
C ALA A 264 53.98 -43.08 98.50
N SER A 265 54.68 -44.03 97.82
CA SER A 265 54.98 -45.45 98.21
C SER A 265 53.74 -46.39 98.25
N LYS A 266 53.66 -47.52 97.52
CA LYS A 266 54.43 -48.81 97.52
C LYS A 266 54.05 -49.72 98.72
N THR A 267 53.97 -51.06 98.63
CA THR A 267 54.80 -52.04 97.87
C THR A 267 54.04 -53.39 97.61
N GLU A 268 54.59 -54.24 96.71
CA GLU A 268 54.40 -55.70 96.37
C GLU A 268 53.59 -56.68 97.31
N GLN A 269 53.13 -57.91 96.94
CA GLN A 269 53.32 -58.77 95.74
C GLN A 269 52.20 -59.84 95.53
N GLN A 270 52.15 -60.37 94.31
CA GLN A 270 51.47 -61.56 93.72
C GLN A 270 50.74 -62.62 94.59
N GLN A 271 49.52 -63.00 94.16
CA GLN A 271 49.09 -64.41 94.07
C GLN A 271 48.05 -64.67 92.94
N GLU A 272 48.58 -65.13 91.81
CA GLU A 272 48.19 -66.31 91.00
C GLU A 272 46.77 -66.55 90.41
N LEU A 273 46.74 -66.52 89.07
CA LEU A 273 46.27 -67.62 88.20
C LEU A 273 44.78 -68.03 88.23
N LYS A 274 43.89 -67.10 87.87
CA LYS A 274 42.70 -67.41 87.03
C LYS A 274 42.02 -66.21 86.33
N SER A 275 42.71 -65.07 86.21
CA SER A 275 42.17 -63.77 85.78
C SER A 275 42.64 -63.27 84.42
N ASP A 276 43.69 -63.86 83.84
CA ASP A 276 44.62 -63.12 82.98
C ASP A 276 44.27 -63.08 81.48
N GLU A 277 43.18 -63.71 81.06
CA GLU A 277 42.62 -63.55 79.70
C GLU A 277 41.56 -62.45 79.69
N ILE A 278 40.53 -62.56 80.53
CA ILE A 278 39.45 -61.56 80.67
C ILE A 278 40.01 -60.16 81.06
N ALA A 279 41.06 -60.12 81.89
CA ALA A 279 41.72 -58.87 82.28
C ALA A 279 42.53 -58.21 81.14
N LYS A 280 42.92 -58.95 80.09
CA LYS A 280 43.67 -58.40 78.94
C LYS A 280 42.74 -57.79 77.90
N GLU A 281 41.65 -58.48 77.56
CA GLU A 281 40.64 -57.93 76.64
C GLU A 281 40.03 -56.66 77.23
N THR A 282 39.54 -56.72 78.47
CA THR A 282 38.92 -55.56 79.14
C THR A 282 39.89 -54.41 79.50
N SER A 283 41.21 -54.60 79.43
CA SER A 283 42.17 -53.48 79.53
C SER A 283 42.60 -52.93 78.18
N ALA A 284 42.71 -53.77 77.14
CA ALA A 284 42.93 -53.32 75.77
C ALA A 284 41.74 -52.49 75.25
N GLU A 285 40.51 -52.95 75.48
CA GLU A 285 39.28 -52.22 75.13
C GLU A 285 39.16 -50.91 75.91
N LYS A 286 39.48 -50.88 77.20
CA LYS A 286 39.49 -49.63 77.98
C LYS A 286 40.57 -48.64 77.51
N ALA A 287 41.75 -49.13 77.09
CA ALA A 287 42.77 -48.28 76.50
C ALA A 287 42.29 -47.66 75.18
N GLN A 288 41.69 -48.45 74.29
CA GLN A 288 41.06 -47.95 73.06
C GLN A 288 39.91 -46.98 73.35
N LEU A 289 39.08 -47.24 74.36
CA LEU A 289 38.00 -46.34 74.76
C LEU A 289 38.56 -44.98 75.24
N THR A 290 39.64 -44.97 76.02
CA THR A 290 40.29 -43.71 76.45
C THR A 290 40.99 -42.97 75.30
N ASP A 291 41.51 -43.69 74.31
CA ASP A 291 42.17 -43.07 73.14
C ASP A 291 41.12 -42.46 72.19
N LEU A 292 39.99 -43.15 71.96
CA LEU A 292 38.84 -42.58 71.27
C LEU A 292 38.24 -41.40 72.04
N GLN A 293 38.16 -41.44 73.38
CA GLN A 293 37.69 -40.30 74.18
C GLN A 293 38.60 -39.07 74.04
N GLN A 294 39.93 -39.25 74.04
CA GLN A 294 40.86 -38.14 73.80
C GLN A 294 40.78 -37.62 72.37
N GLN A 295 40.58 -38.50 71.37
CA GLN A 295 40.30 -38.07 70.00
C GLN A 295 38.98 -37.30 69.89
N LEU A 296 37.95 -37.69 70.64
CA LEU A 296 36.65 -37.00 70.68
C LEU A 296 36.77 -35.63 71.36
N GLU A 297 37.48 -35.48 72.49
CA GLU A 297 37.79 -34.16 73.07
C GLU A 297 38.64 -33.30 72.12
N ALA A 298 39.60 -33.88 71.40
CA ALA A 298 40.43 -33.18 70.42
C ALA A 298 39.68 -32.77 69.14
N LEU A 299 38.67 -33.52 68.72
CA LEU A 299 37.76 -33.13 67.63
C LEU A 299 36.74 -32.11 68.12
N GLN A 300 36.19 -32.28 69.32
CA GLN A 300 35.17 -31.38 69.87
C GLN A 300 35.75 -30.00 70.22
N THR A 301 36.98 -29.91 70.71
CA THR A 301 37.67 -28.61 70.89
C THR A 301 38.03 -27.93 69.55
N LYS A 302 38.33 -28.69 68.50
CA LYS A 302 38.46 -28.13 67.13
C LYS A 302 37.12 -27.66 66.58
N PHE A 303 36.05 -28.41 66.83
CA PHE A 303 34.68 -28.06 66.45
C PHE A 303 34.23 -26.77 67.15
N ASP A 304 34.43 -26.66 68.47
CA ASP A 304 34.06 -25.46 69.25
C ASP A 304 34.84 -24.21 68.77
N ASN A 305 36.13 -24.34 68.45
CA ASN A 305 36.94 -23.26 67.88
C ASN A 305 36.43 -22.85 66.48
N LEU A 306 36.26 -23.81 65.55
CA LEU A 306 35.72 -23.55 64.21
C LEU A 306 34.29 -22.96 64.26
N PHE A 307 33.47 -23.39 65.21
CA PHE A 307 32.13 -22.86 65.43
C PHE A 307 32.19 -21.41 65.93
N SER A 308 33.16 -21.05 66.77
CA SER A 308 33.38 -19.65 67.17
C SER A 308 33.82 -18.75 66.01
N GLU A 309 34.76 -19.21 65.17
CA GLU A 309 35.18 -18.49 63.95
C GLU A 309 34.05 -18.38 62.91
N HIS A 310 33.24 -19.43 62.79
CA HIS A 310 32.06 -19.44 61.94
C HIS A 310 31.05 -18.40 62.40
N ASN A 311 30.77 -18.30 63.71
CA ASN A 311 29.83 -17.32 64.25
C ASN A 311 30.33 -15.88 64.12
N THR A 312 31.63 -15.61 64.28
CA THR A 312 32.17 -14.26 63.95
C THR A 312 32.05 -13.96 62.45
N SER A 313 32.29 -14.94 61.58
CA SER A 313 32.14 -14.77 60.13
C SER A 313 30.68 -14.57 59.70
N THR A 314 29.70 -15.17 60.38
CA THR A 314 28.27 -14.97 60.09
C THR A 314 27.74 -13.66 60.67
N GLU A 315 28.23 -13.18 61.82
CA GLU A 315 27.95 -11.82 62.31
C GLU A 315 28.52 -10.75 61.37
N GLU A 316 29.73 -10.95 60.82
CA GLU A 316 30.32 -10.05 59.82
C GLU A 316 29.53 -10.07 58.50
N LEU A 317 29.08 -11.25 58.04
CA LEU A 317 28.19 -11.36 56.87
C LEU A 317 26.79 -10.79 57.11
N GLN A 318 26.25 -10.83 58.33
CA GLN A 318 25.00 -10.15 58.66
C GLN A 318 25.16 -8.64 58.51
N ARG A 319 26.24 -8.05 59.06
CA ARG A 319 26.55 -6.63 58.88
C ARG A 319 26.80 -6.26 57.42
N LEU A 320 27.50 -7.10 56.64
CA LEU A 320 27.65 -6.85 55.20
C LEU A 320 26.30 -6.90 54.48
N LYS A 321 25.41 -7.83 54.83
CA LYS A 321 24.05 -7.91 54.26
C LYS A 321 23.17 -6.71 54.66
N GLU A 322 23.29 -6.20 55.88
CA GLU A 322 22.67 -4.95 56.31
C GLU A 322 23.19 -3.77 55.46
N THR A 323 24.50 -3.60 55.32
CA THR A 323 25.06 -2.54 54.44
C THR A 323 24.72 -2.74 52.95
N SER A 324 24.51 -3.98 52.51
CA SER A 324 24.05 -4.28 51.15
C SER A 324 22.58 -3.91 50.94
N LEU A 325 21.73 -4.08 51.96
CA LEU A 325 20.34 -3.62 51.95
C LEU A 325 20.29 -2.08 51.96
N ASP A 326 21.11 -1.43 52.78
CA ASP A 326 21.24 0.04 52.77
C ASP A 326 21.68 0.52 51.38
N MET A 327 22.70 -0.09 50.78
CA MET A 327 23.15 0.24 49.42
C MET A 327 22.08 -0.04 48.34
N GLU A 328 21.23 -1.06 48.51
CA GLU A 328 20.08 -1.31 47.63
C GLU A 328 18.98 -0.23 47.82
N THR A 329 18.73 0.24 49.05
CA THR A 329 17.79 1.35 49.28
C THR A 329 18.31 2.66 48.70
N LEU A 330 19.58 3.04 48.92
CA LEU A 330 20.19 4.21 48.28
C LEU A 330 20.20 4.09 46.74
N ARG A 331 20.32 2.88 46.20
CA ARG A 331 20.21 2.62 44.76
C ARG A 331 18.79 2.83 44.25
N ASN A 332 17.78 2.35 44.97
CA ASN A 332 16.37 2.56 44.64
C ASN A 332 16.01 4.06 44.73
N GLU A 333 16.46 4.76 45.77
CA GLU A 333 16.33 6.23 45.87
C GLU A 333 17.00 6.92 44.68
N LYS A 334 18.22 6.52 44.30
CA LYS A 334 18.93 7.08 43.14
C LYS A 334 18.18 6.81 41.83
N GLU A 335 17.57 5.63 41.67
CA GLU A 335 16.74 5.31 40.51
C GLU A 335 15.47 6.16 40.50
N ASP A 336 14.84 6.40 41.64
CA ASP A 336 13.68 7.29 41.76
C ASP A 336 14.05 8.77 41.57
N TYR A 337 15.26 9.20 41.94
CA TYR A 337 15.81 10.50 41.55
C TYR A 337 16.07 10.56 40.04
N TYR A 338 16.51 9.49 39.39
CA TYR A 338 16.60 9.45 37.92
C TYR A 338 15.21 9.48 37.26
N LYS A 339 14.19 8.79 37.78
CA LYS A 339 12.81 8.88 37.30
C LYS A 339 12.24 10.30 37.47
N LYS A 340 12.48 10.94 38.62
CA LYS A 340 12.11 12.35 38.86
C LYS A 340 12.85 13.30 37.91
N LEU A 341 14.15 13.08 37.66
CA LEU A 341 14.96 13.85 36.71
C LEU A 341 14.50 13.64 35.25
N GLN A 342 14.11 12.43 34.89
CA GLN A 342 13.55 12.13 33.57
C GLN A 342 12.16 12.78 33.41
N ASN A 343 11.26 12.63 34.38
CA ASN A 343 9.95 13.27 34.35
C ASN A 343 10.07 14.81 34.28
N THR A 344 11.00 15.42 35.01
CA THR A 344 11.26 16.87 34.90
C THR A 344 11.91 17.24 33.57
N LYS A 345 12.74 16.38 32.97
CA LYS A 345 13.30 16.58 31.61
C LYS A 345 12.24 16.43 30.51
N GLU A 346 11.27 15.55 30.69
CA GLU A 346 10.12 15.37 29.80
C GLU A 346 9.11 16.53 29.95
N GLN A 347 8.85 16.99 31.17
CA GLN A 347 8.11 18.24 31.43
C GLN A 347 8.83 19.46 30.86
N LEU A 348 10.15 19.53 30.96
CA LEU A 348 10.94 20.65 30.41
C LEU A 348 10.98 20.59 28.88
N LYS A 349 11.05 19.40 28.27
CA LYS A 349 10.82 19.21 26.81
C LYS A 349 9.43 19.67 26.39
N PHE A 350 8.37 19.22 27.08
CA PHE A 350 7.01 19.64 26.79
C PHE A 350 6.85 21.16 26.93
N LYS A 351 7.47 21.77 27.96
CA LYS A 351 7.54 23.23 28.11
C LYS A 351 8.40 23.91 27.05
N LEU A 352 9.33 23.22 26.39
CA LEU A 352 10.12 23.71 25.27
C LEU A 352 9.34 23.61 23.95
N GLU A 353 8.59 22.53 23.75
CA GLU A 353 7.65 22.32 22.62
C GLU A 353 6.45 23.29 22.73
N GLU A 354 5.93 23.52 23.93
CA GLU A 354 4.99 24.62 24.23
C GLU A 354 5.65 25.98 24.01
N LEU A 355 6.92 26.18 24.36
CA LEU A 355 7.60 27.47 24.16
C LEU A 355 7.95 27.72 22.69
N ASP A 356 8.21 26.68 21.90
CA ASP A 356 8.49 26.78 20.46
C ASP A 356 7.19 26.89 19.65
N SER A 357 6.12 26.18 20.01
CA SER A 357 4.78 26.48 19.47
C SER A 357 4.27 27.85 19.92
N ASN A 358 4.55 28.30 21.16
CA ASN A 358 4.31 29.68 21.56
C ASN A 358 5.25 30.67 20.84
N LYS A 359 6.45 30.30 20.38
CA LYS A 359 7.27 31.15 19.48
C LYS A 359 6.65 31.21 18.09
N GLU A 360 6.13 30.11 17.55
CA GLU A 360 5.43 30.12 16.27
C GLU A 360 4.13 30.93 16.36
N ILE A 361 3.40 30.83 17.47
CA ILE A 361 2.24 31.69 17.76
C ILE A 361 2.69 33.14 17.98
N LEU A 362 3.79 33.43 18.71
CA LEU A 362 4.35 34.79 18.79
C LEU A 362 4.94 35.30 17.46
N LYS A 363 5.10 34.43 16.46
CA LYS A 363 5.56 34.76 15.10
C LYS A 363 4.38 34.91 14.14
N SER A 364 3.28 34.15 14.31
CA SER A 364 2.02 34.40 13.61
C SER A 364 1.36 35.66 14.18
N VAL A 365 1.12 35.72 15.49
CA VAL A 365 0.72 36.93 16.24
C VAL A 365 1.76 38.03 16.07
N GLY A 366 3.05 37.72 15.86
CA GLY A 366 4.08 38.72 15.54
C GLY A 366 3.88 39.35 14.15
N ASN A 367 3.62 38.53 13.13
CA ASN A 367 3.32 38.97 11.77
C ASN A 367 1.95 39.65 11.68
N GLU A 368 0.94 39.12 12.38
CA GLU A 368 -0.41 39.67 12.52
C GLU A 368 -0.40 40.96 13.32
N LEU A 369 0.44 41.11 14.35
CA LEU A 369 0.62 42.35 15.09
C LEU A 369 1.50 43.34 14.33
N VAL A 370 2.38 42.92 13.42
CA VAL A 370 3.00 43.84 12.44
C VAL A 370 1.95 44.32 11.44
N ALA A 371 1.17 43.43 10.83
CA ALA A 371 0.09 43.79 9.91
C ALA A 371 -0.97 44.68 10.58
N ALA A 372 -1.41 44.31 11.79
CA ALA A 372 -2.35 45.08 12.60
C ALA A 372 -1.73 46.36 13.16
N LYS A 373 -0.40 46.46 13.32
CA LYS A 373 0.29 47.71 13.69
C LYS A 373 0.45 48.66 12.51
N ASP A 374 0.63 48.15 11.30
CA ASP A 374 0.57 48.95 10.09
C ASP A 374 -0.89 49.38 9.78
N GLN A 375 -1.90 48.56 10.10
CA GLN A 375 -3.31 48.95 10.07
C GLN A 375 -3.71 49.91 11.23
N LEU A 376 -3.19 49.75 12.45
CA LEU A 376 -3.35 50.71 13.56
C LEU A 376 -2.59 52.02 13.33
N LYS A 377 -1.65 52.04 12.38
CA LYS A 377 -1.04 53.27 11.83
C LYS A 377 -2.03 54.06 10.98
N GLU A 378 -3.03 53.40 10.40
CA GLU A 378 -4.17 54.04 9.72
C GLU A 378 -5.33 54.30 10.71
N VAL A 379 -5.56 53.43 11.70
CA VAL A 379 -6.65 53.53 12.70
C VAL A 379 -6.11 53.93 14.09
N GLY A 380 -5.59 55.15 14.18
CA GLY A 380 -4.88 55.66 15.37
C GLY A 380 -5.73 56.31 16.46
N SER A 381 -6.77 55.65 17.00
CA SER A 381 -7.41 56.08 18.27
C SER A 381 -8.33 55.02 18.89
N GLN A 382 -8.32 54.92 20.23
CA GLN A 382 -9.04 53.92 21.05
C GLN A 382 -8.39 52.52 20.93
N ASP A 383 -8.14 51.75 21.99
CA ASP A 383 -8.59 51.88 23.40
C ASP A 383 -7.46 52.08 24.42
N LYS A 384 -7.81 52.69 25.57
CA LYS A 384 -6.93 52.83 26.74
C LYS A 384 -7.41 52.04 27.98
N ALA A 385 -8.65 51.57 28.00
CA ALA A 385 -9.27 51.01 29.20
C ALA A 385 -8.74 49.63 29.59
N GLU A 386 -8.70 48.67 28.65
CA GLU A 386 -8.23 47.31 28.93
C GLU A 386 -6.74 47.25 29.29
N VAL A 387 -5.94 48.15 28.69
CA VAL A 387 -4.50 48.27 28.96
C VAL A 387 -4.22 48.61 30.43
N ASP A 388 -5.07 49.40 31.09
CA ASP A 388 -4.89 49.74 32.51
C ASP A 388 -5.47 48.66 33.45
N ALA A 389 -6.46 47.89 33.02
CA ALA A 389 -6.91 46.70 33.74
C ALA A 389 -5.84 45.60 33.78
N LEU A 390 -5.27 45.25 32.62
CA LEU A 390 -4.20 44.24 32.50
C LEU A 390 -2.91 44.65 33.23
N LYS A 391 -2.61 45.95 33.34
CA LYS A 391 -1.54 46.44 34.22
C LYS A 391 -1.83 46.12 35.68
N SER A 392 -3.05 46.36 36.17
CA SER A 392 -3.41 46.10 37.57
C SER A 392 -3.28 44.62 37.95
N GLU A 393 -3.51 43.71 37.01
CA GLU A 393 -3.32 42.27 37.21
C GLU A 393 -1.83 41.85 37.13
N LEU A 394 -1.06 42.46 36.22
CA LEU A 394 0.40 42.30 36.20
C LEU A 394 1.07 42.83 37.48
N GLU A 395 0.57 43.93 38.06
CA GLU A 395 1.13 44.50 39.28
C GLU A 395 0.84 43.63 40.52
N SER A 396 -0.31 42.95 40.59
CA SER A 396 -0.64 42.03 41.69
C SER A 396 0.20 40.74 41.62
N ILE A 397 0.39 40.19 40.42
CA ILE A 397 1.28 39.05 40.17
C ILE A 397 2.74 39.41 40.50
N ARG A 398 3.19 40.62 40.13
CA ARG A 398 4.51 41.14 40.52
C ARG A 398 4.67 41.31 42.02
N LEU A 399 3.66 41.81 42.73
CA LEU A 399 3.68 41.91 44.19
C LEU A 399 3.88 40.53 44.84
N GLY A 400 3.08 39.53 44.43
CA GLY A 400 3.20 38.15 44.92
C GLY A 400 4.56 37.50 44.60
N HIS A 401 5.13 37.75 43.43
CA HIS A 401 6.51 37.33 43.15
C HIS A 401 7.53 38.08 44.02
N SER A 402 7.35 39.38 44.29
CA SER A 402 8.26 40.15 45.16
C SER A 402 8.26 39.66 46.61
N GLU A 403 7.12 39.22 47.12
CA GLU A 403 6.97 38.67 48.48
C GLU A 403 7.62 37.29 48.59
N ASN A 404 7.41 36.44 47.58
CA ASN A 404 8.09 35.15 47.50
C ASN A 404 9.62 35.33 47.44
N ILE A 405 10.13 36.23 46.59
CA ILE A 405 11.56 36.57 46.48
C ILE A 405 12.12 37.03 47.85
N LYS A 406 11.47 37.98 48.53
CA LYS A 406 11.85 38.41 49.88
C LYS A 406 11.90 37.23 50.87
N SER A 407 10.95 36.30 50.77
CA SER A 407 10.92 35.09 51.62
C SER A 407 12.03 34.07 51.32
N TYR A 408 12.62 34.11 50.12
CA TYR A 408 13.82 33.34 49.78
C TYR A 408 15.10 34.08 50.17
N GLU A 409 15.14 35.41 50.03
CA GLU A 409 16.25 36.25 50.50
C GLU A 409 16.45 36.16 52.02
N THR A 410 15.38 36.19 52.82
CA THR A 410 15.48 36.00 54.28
C THR A 410 16.05 34.63 54.62
N LYS A 411 15.51 33.54 54.04
CA LYS A 411 16.04 32.18 54.24
C LYS A 411 17.49 32.03 53.76
N GLN A 412 17.86 32.66 52.65
CA GLN A 412 19.24 32.64 52.16
C GLN A 412 20.18 33.39 53.11
N ASN A 413 19.73 34.49 53.71
CA ASN A 413 20.51 35.26 54.68
C ASN A 413 20.59 34.57 56.04
N GLU A 414 19.55 33.87 56.48
CA GLU A 414 19.58 32.97 57.65
C GLU A 414 20.57 31.82 57.45
N LEU A 415 20.54 31.17 56.28
CA LEU A 415 21.48 30.10 55.94
C LEU A 415 22.94 30.61 55.86
N LYS A 416 23.18 31.79 55.27
CA LYS A 416 24.50 32.45 55.30
C LYS A 416 24.95 32.72 56.74
N HIS A 417 24.08 33.27 57.59
CA HIS A 417 24.39 33.49 59.01
C HIS A 417 24.71 32.18 59.75
N ARG A 418 24.01 31.08 59.41
CA ARG A 418 24.28 29.75 59.99
C ARG A 418 25.63 29.20 59.54
N ILE A 419 25.96 29.34 58.25
CA ILE A 419 27.25 28.94 57.68
C ILE A 419 28.39 29.72 58.37
N SER A 420 28.33 31.06 58.41
CA SER A 420 29.39 31.85 59.05
C SER A 420 29.48 31.66 60.58
N SER A 421 28.40 31.25 61.25
CA SER A 421 28.47 30.81 62.65
C SER A 421 29.25 29.49 62.80
N LEU A 422 28.99 28.52 61.91
CA LEU A 422 29.69 27.22 61.91
C LEU A 422 31.15 27.35 61.49
N GLU A 423 31.47 28.22 60.51
CA GLU A 423 32.84 28.56 60.12
C GLU A 423 33.62 29.21 61.29
N ALA A 424 32.97 30.11 62.06
CA ALA A 424 33.55 30.72 63.25
C ALA A 424 33.76 29.73 64.40
N GLU A 425 32.92 28.69 64.52
CA GLU A 425 33.13 27.58 65.48
C GLU A 425 34.26 26.66 65.01
N GLN A 426 34.31 26.30 63.72
CA GLN A 426 35.41 25.52 63.13
C GLN A 426 36.76 26.22 63.33
N SER A 427 36.82 27.54 63.15
CA SER A 427 38.03 28.35 63.37
C SER A 427 38.51 28.30 64.83
N LYS A 428 37.60 28.33 65.81
CA LYS A 428 37.95 28.20 67.24
C LYS A 428 38.49 26.81 67.57
N VAL A 429 37.84 25.75 67.08
CA VAL A 429 38.31 24.36 67.27
C VAL A 429 39.67 24.13 66.57
N ALA A 430 39.91 24.77 65.41
CA ALA A 430 41.20 24.76 64.74
C ALA A 430 42.30 25.47 65.55
N GLU A 431 41.98 26.58 66.23
CA GLU A 431 42.92 27.20 67.17
C GLU A 431 43.18 26.36 68.42
N GLU A 432 42.16 25.75 69.02
CA GLU A 432 42.31 24.94 70.23
C GLU A 432 43.12 23.67 69.97
N THR A 433 42.86 22.98 68.86
CA THR A 433 43.67 21.83 68.43
C THR A 433 45.11 22.22 68.09
N LYS A 434 45.35 23.43 67.55
CA LYS A 434 46.70 23.97 67.32
C LYS A 434 47.42 24.29 68.64
N LYS A 435 46.73 24.86 69.63
CA LYS A 435 47.25 25.13 70.99
C LYS A 435 47.60 23.80 71.69
N LEU A 436 46.71 22.81 71.66
CA LEU A 436 46.95 21.47 72.21
C LEU A 436 48.15 20.76 71.56
N ARG A 437 48.31 20.83 70.24
CA ARG A 437 49.52 20.31 69.55
C ARG A 437 50.80 21.00 70.03
N SER A 438 50.80 22.32 70.16
CA SER A 438 51.98 23.06 70.64
C SER A 438 52.38 22.70 72.08
N ALA A 439 51.40 22.45 72.96
CA ALA A 439 51.66 21.98 74.33
C ALA A 439 52.23 20.55 74.36
N LEU A 440 51.71 19.65 73.50
CA LEU A 440 52.21 18.28 73.37
C LEU A 440 53.68 18.25 72.92
N ASP A 441 54.06 19.08 71.94
CA ASP A 441 55.42 19.10 71.41
C ASP A 441 56.43 19.82 72.31
N LEU A 442 55.98 20.73 73.19
CA LEU A 442 56.80 21.24 74.29
C LEU A 442 57.07 20.13 75.33
N SER A 443 56.03 19.42 75.77
CA SER A 443 56.16 18.34 76.76
C SER A 443 57.08 17.19 76.28
N LYS A 444 57.04 16.84 74.98
CA LYS A 444 58.00 15.90 74.37
C LYS A 444 59.45 16.37 74.50
N LYS A 445 59.73 17.63 74.17
CA LYS A 445 61.10 18.20 74.25
C LYS A 445 61.63 18.23 75.69
N GLU A 446 60.77 18.56 76.66
CA GLU A 446 61.12 18.48 78.08
C GLU A 446 61.49 17.04 78.49
N TYR A 447 60.76 16.04 77.98
CA TYR A 447 61.04 14.62 78.24
C TYR A 447 62.36 14.15 77.60
N GLU A 448 62.63 14.56 76.35
CA GLU A 448 63.90 14.29 75.65
C GLU A 448 65.10 14.97 76.35
N GLU A 449 64.95 16.22 76.78
CA GLU A 449 65.96 16.92 77.56
C GLU A 449 66.25 16.21 78.88
N MET A 450 65.23 15.81 79.63
CA MET A 450 65.40 15.09 80.89
C MET A 450 66.06 13.71 80.71
N SER A 451 65.70 12.99 79.64
CA SER A 451 66.38 11.74 79.24
C SER A 451 67.87 11.97 78.92
N SER A 452 68.20 13.05 78.21
CA SER A 452 69.60 13.42 77.91
C SER A 452 70.41 13.80 79.15
N LYS A 453 69.78 14.46 80.13
CA LYS A 453 70.39 14.88 81.40
C LYS A 453 70.63 13.66 82.31
N PHE A 454 69.71 12.69 82.34
CA PHE A 454 69.85 11.44 83.08
C PHE A 454 71.09 10.64 82.64
N LYS A 455 71.24 10.39 81.33
CA LYS A 455 72.40 9.66 80.78
C LYS A 455 73.75 10.32 81.13
N ARG A 456 73.83 11.66 81.03
CA ARG A 456 75.03 12.42 81.41
C ARG A 456 75.33 12.32 82.91
N SER A 457 74.32 12.26 83.77
CA SER A 457 74.50 12.03 85.20
C SER A 457 75.12 10.65 85.48
N GLU A 458 74.64 9.61 84.81
CA GLU A 458 75.11 8.23 84.94
C GLU A 458 76.60 8.11 84.56
N ASP A 459 77.02 8.71 83.43
CA ASP A 459 78.42 8.77 82.99
C ASP A 459 79.36 9.45 84.02
N THR A 460 78.88 10.46 84.76
CA THR A 460 79.71 11.14 85.78
C THR A 460 79.86 10.31 87.06
N ALA A 461 78.82 9.60 87.48
CA ALA A 461 78.87 8.73 88.66
C ALA A 461 79.85 7.55 88.47
N VAL A 462 79.95 7.01 87.25
CA VAL A 462 80.89 5.93 86.90
C VAL A 462 82.35 6.41 86.92
N LYS A 463 82.62 7.70 86.65
CA LYS A 463 83.98 8.27 86.73
C LYS A 463 84.43 8.50 88.18
N LEU A 464 83.58 9.13 88.99
CA LEU A 464 83.89 9.43 90.39
C LEU A 464 84.14 8.17 91.26
N ARG A 465 83.58 7.01 90.89
CA ARG A 465 83.92 5.74 91.56
C ARG A 465 85.38 5.33 91.36
N ARG A 466 85.90 5.45 90.13
CA ARG A 466 87.27 5.04 89.77
C ARG A 466 88.34 5.92 90.42
N GLU A 467 88.05 7.21 90.60
CA GLU A 467 88.97 8.15 91.26
C GLU A 467 89.05 7.93 92.77
N ASN A 468 87.96 7.53 93.42
CA ASN A 468 87.97 7.18 94.86
C ASN A 468 88.76 5.90 95.14
N GLU A 469 88.71 4.90 94.26
CA GLU A 469 89.50 3.66 94.42
C GLU A 469 91.01 3.94 94.40
N GLY A 470 91.48 4.79 93.49
CA GLY A 470 92.90 5.10 93.29
C GLY A 470 93.57 5.94 94.40
N LEU A 471 92.81 6.66 95.23
CA LEU A 471 93.38 7.47 96.33
C LEU A 471 93.61 6.67 97.62
N THR A 472 93.09 5.45 97.73
CA THR A 472 93.18 4.62 98.95
C THR A 472 94.58 4.04 99.21
N GLU A 473 95.39 3.84 98.16
CA GLU A 473 96.66 3.10 98.23
C GLU A 473 97.83 3.95 98.78
N GLY A 474 97.74 5.29 98.71
CA GLY A 474 98.90 6.19 98.89
C GLY A 474 99.28 6.57 100.33
N MET A 475 98.57 6.07 101.36
CA MET A 475 98.63 6.62 102.74
C MET A 475 99.45 5.81 103.75
N ARG A 476 100.46 5.00 103.33
CA ARG A 476 101.04 3.97 104.22
C ARG A 476 102.58 3.84 104.34
N GLU A 477 103.39 4.87 104.06
CA GLU A 477 104.86 4.67 104.03
C GLU A 477 105.74 5.83 104.57
N VAL A 478 105.51 6.33 105.80
CA VAL A 478 106.40 7.34 106.45
C VAL A 478 106.59 7.12 107.97
N PRO A 479 107.50 6.24 108.42
CA PRO A 479 108.31 6.57 109.60
C PRO A 479 109.74 5.98 109.57
N ALA A 480 110.71 6.73 109.01
CA ALA A 480 112.11 6.30 108.93
C ALA A 480 113.03 6.97 109.97
N LEU A 481 113.49 6.15 110.93
CA LEU A 481 114.86 6.10 111.48
C LEU A 481 115.72 7.40 111.42
N LYS A 482 115.88 8.12 112.54
CA LYS A 482 116.91 9.17 112.67
C LYS A 482 117.55 9.37 114.06
N LYS A 483 117.66 8.27 114.83
CA LYS A 483 118.49 8.09 116.04
C LYS A 483 118.77 6.58 116.21
N SER A 484 119.75 5.90 115.60
CA SER A 484 121.18 6.21 115.41
C SER A 484 121.84 6.85 116.65
N GLU A 485 123.07 6.53 117.06
CA GLU A 485 124.14 5.83 116.34
C GLU A 485 125.02 4.92 117.23
N SER A 486 124.90 5.00 118.56
CA SER A 486 125.88 4.45 119.51
C SER A 486 125.78 2.95 119.76
N SER A 487 124.60 2.34 119.60
CA SER A 487 124.40 0.89 119.72
C SER A 487 124.91 0.10 118.51
N LEU A 488 125.44 0.75 117.47
CA LEU A 488 125.78 0.09 116.21
C LEU A 488 126.79 -1.05 116.35
N LYS A 489 127.76 -0.97 117.29
CA LYS A 489 128.85 -1.97 117.36
C LYS A 489 128.39 -3.35 117.86
N SER A 490 127.50 -3.43 118.84
CA SER A 490 126.84 -4.69 119.21
C SER A 490 125.73 -5.07 118.22
N SER A 491 125.09 -4.06 117.60
CA SER A 491 124.10 -4.28 116.55
C SER A 491 124.68 -4.90 115.28
N VAL A 492 125.96 -4.69 114.92
CA VAL A 492 126.57 -5.27 113.69
C VAL A 492 126.45 -6.81 113.65
N VAL A 493 126.79 -7.51 114.72
CA VAL A 493 126.75 -9.00 114.76
C VAL A 493 125.31 -9.53 114.74
N GLN A 494 124.35 -8.76 115.25
CA GLN A 494 122.92 -9.06 115.07
C GLN A 494 122.46 -8.73 113.64
N LYS A 495 122.98 -7.64 113.06
CA LYS A 495 122.67 -7.18 111.71
C LYS A 495 123.10 -8.18 110.66
N GLU A 496 124.27 -8.80 110.79
CA GLU A 496 124.73 -9.89 109.89
C GLU A 496 123.70 -11.03 109.82
N LYS A 497 123.13 -11.45 110.97
CA LYS A 497 122.06 -12.45 111.00
C LYS A 497 120.75 -11.94 110.39
N THR A 498 120.40 -10.67 110.60
CA THR A 498 119.24 -10.07 109.92
C THR A 498 119.49 -9.84 108.42
N ILE A 499 120.73 -9.67 107.97
CA ILE A 499 121.09 -9.53 106.56
C ILE A 499 120.87 -10.88 105.86
N VAL A 500 121.30 -12.00 106.44
CA VAL A 500 120.98 -13.34 105.89
C VAL A 500 119.46 -13.58 105.84
N TYR A 501 118.72 -13.17 106.87
CA TYR A 501 117.25 -13.26 106.88
C TYR A 501 116.60 -12.36 105.81
N LEU A 502 117.05 -11.11 105.67
CA LEU A 502 116.55 -10.16 104.68
C LEU A 502 116.96 -10.55 103.25
N GLU A 503 118.15 -11.12 103.03
CA GLU A 503 118.55 -11.69 101.75
C GLU A 503 117.66 -12.88 101.37
N GLN A 504 117.30 -13.74 102.32
CA GLN A 504 116.35 -14.82 102.08
C GLN A 504 114.95 -14.27 101.82
N GLN A 505 114.52 -13.25 102.56
CA GLN A 505 113.23 -12.59 102.34
C GLN A 505 113.18 -11.84 100.99
N VAL A 506 114.29 -11.24 100.55
CA VAL A 506 114.43 -10.62 99.22
C VAL A 506 114.49 -11.69 98.11
N LYS A 507 115.13 -12.85 98.34
CA LYS A 507 115.04 -14.01 97.42
C LYS A 507 113.61 -14.54 97.32
N GLU A 508 112.86 -14.57 98.42
CA GLU A 508 111.44 -14.92 98.40
C GLU A 508 110.57 -13.86 97.72
N TYR A 509 110.78 -12.57 97.96
CA TYR A 509 110.01 -11.52 97.31
C TYR A 509 110.35 -11.41 95.82
N SER A 510 111.62 -11.51 95.42
CA SER A 510 111.98 -11.54 93.99
C SER A 510 111.51 -12.84 93.30
N ALA A 511 111.42 -13.97 94.01
CA ALA A 511 110.74 -15.16 93.48
C ALA A 511 109.21 -14.95 93.33
N LYS A 512 108.55 -14.33 94.31
CA LYS A 512 107.11 -13.97 94.24
C LYS A 512 106.83 -12.93 93.14
N GLU A 513 107.75 -11.98 92.93
CA GLU A 513 107.71 -10.99 91.85
C GLU A 513 107.92 -11.66 90.48
N ALA A 514 108.86 -12.60 90.36
CA ALA A 514 109.03 -13.40 89.15
C ALA A 514 107.79 -14.27 88.85
N GLN A 515 107.17 -14.86 89.88
CA GLN A 515 105.96 -15.65 89.76
C GLN A 515 104.74 -14.80 89.35
N THR A 516 104.54 -13.62 89.96
CA THR A 516 103.45 -12.70 89.59
C THR A 516 103.68 -12.08 88.21
N ASN A 517 104.91 -11.73 87.84
CA ASN A 517 105.24 -11.32 86.46
C ASN A 517 105.02 -12.44 85.45
N LYS A 518 105.28 -13.71 85.81
CA LYS A 518 104.97 -14.86 84.95
C LYS A 518 103.45 -14.99 84.74
N LEU A 519 102.66 -15.00 85.83
CA LEU A 519 101.20 -15.06 85.77
C LEU A 519 100.60 -13.86 85.00
N LEU A 520 101.19 -12.66 85.15
CA LEU A 520 100.78 -11.47 84.41
C LEU A 520 101.10 -11.57 82.91
N ARG A 521 102.20 -12.22 82.53
CA ARG A 521 102.53 -12.51 81.12
C ARG A 521 101.60 -13.57 80.54
N GLU A 522 101.28 -14.62 81.31
CA GLU A 522 100.34 -15.67 80.93
C GLU A 522 98.93 -15.11 80.73
N SER A 523 98.42 -14.33 81.69
CA SER A 523 97.12 -13.64 81.59
C SER A 523 97.07 -12.61 80.43
N LYS A 524 98.16 -11.89 80.16
CA LYS A 524 98.24 -11.00 78.98
C LYS A 524 98.25 -11.80 77.67
N ALA A 525 98.95 -12.93 77.60
CA ALA A 525 98.93 -13.81 76.43
C ALA A 525 97.52 -14.38 76.20
N GLU A 526 96.83 -14.84 77.25
CA GLU A 526 95.44 -15.28 77.17
C GLU A 526 94.49 -14.15 76.74
N SER A 527 94.65 -12.94 77.28
CA SER A 527 93.87 -11.76 76.87
C SER A 527 94.06 -11.43 75.38
N THR A 528 95.29 -11.42 74.87
CA THR A 528 95.55 -11.20 73.43
C THR A 528 94.98 -12.33 72.56
N ARG A 529 95.05 -13.59 73.02
CA ARG A 529 94.46 -14.75 72.35
C ARG A 529 92.93 -14.70 72.32
N LEU A 530 92.31 -14.22 73.40
CA LEU A 530 90.86 -14.01 73.48
C LEU A 530 90.42 -12.85 72.58
N SER A 531 91.16 -11.72 72.55
CA SER A 531 90.92 -10.62 71.61
C SER A 531 90.97 -11.14 70.17
N ALA A 532 92.06 -11.81 69.77
CA ALA A 532 92.20 -12.36 68.42
C ALA A 532 91.08 -13.36 68.06
N LYS A 533 90.54 -14.10 69.03
CA LYS A 533 89.38 -14.98 68.82
C LYS A 533 88.08 -14.19 68.68
N VAL A 534 87.89 -13.10 69.42
CA VAL A 534 86.76 -12.18 69.24
C VAL A 534 86.84 -11.51 67.86
N ASP A 535 88.02 -11.04 67.45
CA ASP A 535 88.27 -10.44 66.13
C ASP A 535 88.04 -11.41 64.95
N GLN A 536 88.23 -12.71 65.18
CA GLN A 536 87.85 -13.76 64.22
C GLN A 536 86.33 -14.00 64.21
N LEU A 537 85.69 -14.03 65.37
CA LEU A 537 84.24 -14.24 65.49
C LEU A 537 83.43 -13.05 64.98
N THR A 538 83.90 -11.81 65.13
CA THR A 538 83.25 -10.63 64.54
C THR A 538 83.31 -10.68 63.01
N ARG A 539 84.49 -10.95 62.43
CA ARG A 539 84.64 -11.11 60.97
C ARG A 539 83.77 -12.23 60.40
N LEU A 540 83.72 -13.39 61.06
CA LEU A 540 82.83 -14.48 60.63
C LEU A 540 81.35 -14.08 60.71
N ASN A 541 80.93 -13.32 61.72
CA ASN A 541 79.55 -12.78 61.78
C ASN A 541 79.30 -11.71 60.70
N GLU A 542 80.29 -10.87 60.37
CA GLU A 542 80.21 -9.91 59.26
C GLU A 542 80.10 -10.63 57.91
N GLU A 543 80.89 -11.68 57.67
CA GLU A 543 80.81 -12.53 56.48
C GLU A 543 79.43 -13.20 56.39
N MET A 544 78.98 -13.89 57.45
CA MET A 544 77.66 -14.54 57.48
C MET A 544 76.51 -13.55 57.29
N THR A 545 76.53 -12.36 57.92
CA THR A 545 75.48 -11.35 57.71
C THR A 545 75.51 -10.76 56.30
N ASN A 546 76.66 -10.73 55.63
CA ASN A 546 76.76 -10.31 54.23
C ASN A 546 76.32 -11.42 53.26
N GLU A 547 76.47 -12.70 53.60
CA GLU A 547 75.86 -13.80 52.86
C GLU A 547 74.34 -13.86 53.03
N VAL A 548 73.83 -13.65 54.26
CA VAL A 548 72.39 -13.51 54.52
C VAL A 548 71.80 -12.36 53.69
N LYS A 549 72.40 -11.16 53.68
CA LYS A 549 71.96 -10.03 52.84
C LYS A 549 71.95 -10.34 51.34
N LYS A 550 72.94 -11.10 50.83
CA LYS A 550 72.95 -11.55 49.42
C LYS A 550 71.82 -12.54 49.15
N SER A 551 71.57 -13.45 50.09
CA SER A 551 70.46 -14.42 50.01
C SER A 551 69.11 -13.70 50.01
N GLU A 552 68.89 -12.78 50.95
CA GLU A 552 67.71 -11.89 51.02
C GLU A 552 67.49 -11.12 49.72
N GLN A 553 68.52 -10.46 49.18
CA GLN A 553 68.44 -9.76 47.89
C GLN A 553 68.16 -10.69 46.70
N SER A 554 68.56 -11.96 46.78
CA SER A 554 68.22 -12.96 45.75
C SER A 554 66.77 -13.42 45.89
N MET A 555 66.30 -13.66 47.11
CA MET A 555 64.94 -14.05 47.43
C MET A 555 63.94 -12.94 47.09
N GLU A 556 64.27 -11.68 47.38
CA GLU A 556 63.47 -10.51 46.99
C GLU A 556 63.33 -10.41 45.46
N LYS A 557 64.39 -10.70 44.70
CA LYS A 557 64.32 -10.77 43.23
C LYS A 557 63.45 -11.94 42.75
N PHE A 558 63.54 -13.11 43.38
CA PHE A 558 62.65 -14.23 43.06
C PHE A 558 61.18 -13.93 43.40
N ILE A 559 60.90 -13.27 44.52
CA ILE A 559 59.55 -12.83 44.91
C ILE A 559 59.01 -11.82 43.89
N LYS A 560 59.79 -10.79 43.51
CA LYS A 560 59.40 -9.81 42.49
C LYS A 560 59.18 -10.44 41.11
N ASN A 561 60.07 -11.36 40.71
CA ASN A 561 59.90 -12.10 39.45
C ASN A 561 58.64 -12.97 39.49
N ASN A 562 58.38 -13.69 40.58
CA ASN A 562 57.21 -14.54 40.76
C ASN A 562 55.91 -13.73 40.78
N GLY A 563 55.90 -12.56 41.44
CA GLY A 563 54.79 -11.59 41.35
C GLY A 563 54.53 -11.16 39.90
N SER A 564 55.58 -10.77 39.18
CA SER A 564 55.47 -10.39 37.75
C SER A 564 55.13 -11.57 36.81
N LEU A 565 55.22 -12.82 37.27
CA LEU A 565 54.74 -14.00 36.56
C LEU A 565 53.29 -14.30 36.91
N SER A 566 52.88 -14.09 38.16
CA SER A 566 51.49 -14.16 38.60
C SER A 566 50.64 -13.14 37.85
N GLU A 567 51.06 -11.87 37.85
CA GLU A 567 50.43 -10.77 37.08
C GLU A 567 50.29 -11.11 35.58
N LYS A 568 51.32 -11.73 34.98
CA LYS A 568 51.27 -12.17 33.57
C LYS A 568 50.36 -13.37 33.34
N LEU A 569 50.25 -14.28 34.30
CA LEU A 569 49.32 -15.41 34.25
C LEU A 569 47.87 -14.95 34.43
N GLU A 570 47.64 -13.99 35.33
CA GLU A 570 46.37 -13.34 35.61
C GLU A 570 45.87 -12.59 34.38
N VAL A 571 46.68 -11.67 33.83
CA VAL A 571 46.40 -10.97 32.56
C VAL A 571 46.26 -11.91 31.36
N LEU A 572 46.91 -13.08 31.37
CA LEU A 572 46.71 -14.11 30.33
C LEU A 572 45.40 -14.88 30.53
N ASN A 573 44.98 -15.11 31.77
CA ASN A 573 43.72 -15.75 32.12
C ASN A 573 42.53 -14.84 31.84
N GLU A 574 42.62 -13.54 32.17
CA GLU A 574 41.68 -12.50 31.72
C GLU A 574 41.54 -12.49 30.19
N LYS A 575 42.65 -12.54 29.45
CA LYS A 575 42.66 -12.60 27.98
C LYS A 575 42.07 -13.90 27.45
N TYR A 576 42.21 -15.01 28.17
CA TYR A 576 41.59 -16.28 27.80
C TYR A 576 40.07 -16.27 28.04
N GLU A 577 39.62 -15.79 29.20
CA GLU A 577 38.20 -15.71 29.56
C GLU A 577 37.47 -14.66 28.69
N THR A 578 38.05 -13.48 28.46
CA THR A 578 37.48 -12.49 27.51
C THR A 578 37.45 -13.01 26.07
N LEU A 579 38.45 -13.78 25.62
CA LEU A 579 38.42 -14.42 24.29
C LEU A 579 37.35 -15.53 24.21
N LYS A 580 37.14 -16.27 25.30
CA LYS A 580 36.11 -17.30 25.47
C LYS A 580 34.70 -16.70 25.51
N ASP A 581 34.53 -15.54 26.11
CA ASP A 581 33.27 -14.77 26.09
C ASP A 581 33.02 -14.11 24.73
N VAL A 582 34.04 -13.55 24.08
CA VAL A 582 33.92 -13.09 22.68
C VAL A 582 33.54 -14.27 21.78
N LYS A 583 34.08 -15.47 22.02
CA LYS A 583 33.72 -16.69 21.29
C LYS A 583 32.30 -17.18 21.59
N SER A 584 31.82 -17.09 22.84
CA SER A 584 30.44 -17.45 23.19
C SER A 584 29.44 -16.46 22.58
N VAL A 585 29.69 -15.15 22.70
CA VAL A 585 28.91 -14.08 22.07
C VAL A 585 28.92 -14.21 20.54
N SER A 586 30.06 -14.52 19.93
CA SER A 586 30.17 -14.77 18.48
C SER A 586 29.36 -16.00 18.06
N HIS A 587 29.42 -17.10 18.84
CA HIS A 587 28.61 -18.29 18.56
C HIS A 587 27.10 -18.01 18.70
N GLU A 588 26.69 -17.22 19.70
CA GLU A 588 25.30 -16.77 19.83
C GLU A 588 24.86 -15.83 18.70
N GLN A 589 25.74 -14.93 18.23
CA GLN A 589 25.47 -14.08 17.06
C GLN A 589 25.28 -14.93 15.79
N VAL A 590 26.16 -15.90 15.53
CA VAL A 590 26.00 -16.88 14.45
C VAL A 590 24.69 -17.67 14.63
N GLY A 591 24.33 -18.04 15.85
CA GLY A 591 23.06 -18.68 16.18
C GLY A 591 21.83 -17.79 16.01
N VAL A 592 21.96 -16.47 16.05
CA VAL A 592 20.89 -15.50 15.72
C VAL A 592 20.80 -15.31 14.21
N ILE A 593 21.93 -15.06 13.54
CA ILE A 593 22.01 -14.91 12.07
C ILE A 593 21.45 -16.15 11.38
N ARG A 594 21.82 -17.36 11.84
CA ARG A 594 21.26 -18.61 11.31
C ARG A 594 19.74 -18.66 11.44
N ARG A 595 19.18 -18.32 12.61
CA ARG A 595 17.73 -18.26 12.83
C ARG A 595 17.05 -17.19 11.96
N GLN A 596 17.70 -16.06 11.68
CA GLN A 596 17.21 -15.05 10.73
C GLN A 596 17.24 -15.57 9.30
N CYS A 597 18.30 -16.26 8.88
CA CYS A 597 18.36 -16.93 7.57
C CYS A 597 17.29 -18.03 7.44
N ASP A 598 17.04 -18.81 8.48
CA ASP A 598 15.99 -19.84 8.50
C ASP A 598 14.59 -19.20 8.44
N GLU A 599 14.33 -18.10 9.15
CA GLU A 599 13.09 -17.31 9.09
C GLU A 599 12.87 -16.68 7.69
N LEU A 600 13.92 -16.12 7.08
CA LEU A 600 13.87 -15.61 5.70
C LEU A 600 13.64 -16.75 4.69
N ASN A 601 14.20 -17.94 4.92
CA ASN A 601 14.00 -19.12 4.08
C ASN A 601 12.56 -19.66 4.20
N ILE A 602 11.94 -19.59 5.38
CA ILE A 602 10.50 -19.86 5.58
C ILE A 602 9.67 -18.83 4.82
N LYS A 603 9.92 -17.52 5.00
CA LYS A 603 9.22 -16.45 4.28
C LYS A 603 9.37 -16.56 2.76
N LEU A 604 10.54 -16.96 2.26
CA LEU A 604 10.79 -17.24 0.84
C LEU A 604 9.98 -18.45 0.35
N LYS A 605 9.88 -19.52 1.14
CA LYS A 605 9.02 -20.67 0.82
C LYS A 605 7.53 -20.32 0.86
N GLU A 606 7.11 -19.44 1.75
CA GLU A 606 5.73 -18.93 1.82
C GLU A 606 5.41 -17.99 0.66
N ALA A 607 6.35 -17.11 0.28
CA ALA A 607 6.25 -16.29 -0.93
C ALA A 607 6.19 -17.15 -2.19
N ASN A 608 7.06 -18.17 -2.33
CA ASN A 608 7.02 -19.10 -3.46
C ASN A 608 5.72 -19.92 -3.50
N LYS A 609 5.16 -20.32 -2.35
CA LYS A 609 3.81 -20.91 -2.29
C LYS A 609 2.74 -19.91 -2.73
N ARG A 610 2.82 -18.65 -2.30
CA ARG A 610 1.86 -17.61 -2.68
C ARG A 610 1.93 -17.29 -4.17
N ILE A 611 3.13 -17.28 -4.75
CA ILE A 611 3.37 -17.21 -6.19
C ILE A 611 2.69 -18.41 -6.87
N GLY A 612 2.97 -19.65 -6.45
CA GLY A 612 2.31 -20.84 -7.00
C GLY A 612 0.77 -20.83 -6.89
N PHE A 613 0.20 -20.27 -5.82
CA PHE A 613 -1.25 -20.06 -5.72
C PHE A 613 -1.75 -19.01 -6.71
N LEU A 614 -1.04 -17.90 -6.91
CA LEU A 614 -1.39 -16.86 -7.89
C LEU A 614 -1.16 -17.34 -9.34
N GLU A 615 -0.20 -18.21 -9.58
CA GLU A 615 0.03 -18.89 -10.86
C GLU A 615 -1.14 -19.85 -11.17
N ASN A 616 -1.61 -20.63 -10.18
CA ASN A 616 -2.82 -21.45 -10.34
C ASN A 616 -4.09 -20.59 -10.55
N GLU A 617 -4.30 -19.52 -9.76
CA GLU A 617 -5.42 -18.59 -9.95
C GLU A 617 -5.37 -17.94 -11.36
N LEU A 618 -4.18 -17.63 -11.87
CA LEU A 618 -3.97 -17.14 -13.23
C LEU A 618 -4.26 -18.21 -14.29
N GLU A 619 -3.77 -19.45 -14.13
CA GLU A 619 -4.05 -20.57 -15.03
C GLU A 619 -5.55 -20.90 -15.10
N GLU A 620 -6.26 -20.90 -13.96
CA GLU A 620 -7.72 -21.04 -13.92
C GLU A 620 -8.42 -19.89 -14.69
N SER A 621 -7.96 -18.65 -14.52
CA SER A 621 -8.52 -17.50 -15.25
C SER A 621 -8.26 -17.57 -16.76
N VAL A 622 -7.08 -18.06 -17.16
CA VAL A 622 -6.70 -18.28 -18.57
C VAL A 622 -7.50 -19.44 -19.16
N PHE A 623 -7.71 -20.51 -18.41
CA PHE A 623 -8.56 -21.64 -18.82
C PHE A 623 -10.01 -21.17 -19.02
N ALA A 624 -10.57 -20.43 -18.07
CA ALA A 624 -11.92 -19.84 -18.19
C ALA A 624 -12.03 -18.89 -19.40
N LEU A 625 -11.02 -18.06 -19.66
CA LEU A 625 -10.95 -17.21 -20.86
C LEU A 625 -10.86 -18.04 -22.15
N GLN A 626 -10.11 -19.14 -22.16
CA GLN A 626 -10.07 -20.06 -23.31
C GLN A 626 -11.40 -20.76 -23.53
N GLU A 627 -12.11 -21.19 -22.48
CA GLU A 627 -13.46 -21.77 -22.60
C GLU A 627 -14.46 -20.74 -23.12
N LYS A 628 -14.46 -19.51 -22.58
CA LYS A 628 -15.29 -18.42 -23.11
C LYS A 628 -14.94 -18.06 -24.55
N THR A 629 -13.68 -18.18 -24.95
CA THR A 629 -13.25 -18.02 -26.35
C THR A 629 -13.76 -19.16 -27.24
N LYS A 630 -13.74 -20.42 -26.77
CA LYS A 630 -14.30 -21.59 -27.47
C LYS A 630 -15.83 -21.49 -27.60
N GLU A 631 -16.52 -21.10 -26.53
CA GLU A 631 -17.96 -20.79 -26.54
C GLU A 631 -18.28 -19.70 -27.56
N LEU A 632 -17.58 -18.56 -27.52
CA LEU A 632 -17.81 -17.43 -28.41
C LEU A 632 -17.49 -17.78 -29.88
N ALA A 633 -16.46 -18.59 -30.14
CA ALA A 633 -16.18 -19.14 -31.45
C ALA A 633 -17.30 -20.10 -31.93
N SER A 634 -17.84 -20.93 -31.04
CA SER A 634 -18.99 -21.79 -31.32
C SER A 634 -20.26 -20.97 -31.62
N MET A 635 -20.55 -19.93 -30.83
CA MET A 635 -21.66 -19.00 -31.08
C MET A 635 -21.51 -18.28 -32.41
N ARG A 636 -20.31 -17.77 -32.74
CA ARG A 636 -20.01 -17.18 -34.05
C ARG A 636 -20.21 -18.16 -35.19
N ARG A 637 -19.82 -19.43 -35.00
CA ARG A 637 -20.04 -20.49 -35.99
C ARG A 637 -21.53 -20.77 -36.19
N VAL A 638 -22.31 -20.93 -35.12
CA VAL A 638 -23.76 -21.15 -35.20
C VAL A 638 -24.48 -19.94 -35.83
N LEU A 639 -24.04 -18.72 -35.53
CA LEU A 639 -24.57 -17.50 -36.18
C LEU A 639 -24.23 -17.46 -37.68
N ALA A 640 -23.00 -17.81 -38.07
CA ALA A 640 -22.61 -17.86 -39.48
C ALA A 640 -23.32 -19.00 -40.24
N GLU A 641 -23.45 -20.18 -39.65
CA GLU A 641 -24.22 -21.30 -40.20
C GLU A 641 -25.70 -20.88 -40.35
N GLY A 642 -26.29 -20.23 -39.33
CA GLY A 642 -27.61 -19.60 -39.39
C GLY A 642 -27.75 -18.62 -40.56
N GLN A 643 -26.85 -17.64 -40.66
CA GLN A 643 -26.82 -16.66 -41.76
C GLN A 643 -26.75 -17.36 -43.13
N THR A 644 -25.88 -18.36 -43.32
CA THR A 644 -25.85 -19.09 -44.61
C THR A 644 -27.16 -19.86 -44.89
N THR A 645 -27.87 -20.36 -43.88
CA THR A 645 -29.19 -20.99 -44.09
C THR A 645 -30.30 -19.97 -44.38
N GLU A 646 -30.18 -18.73 -43.89
CA GLU A 646 -31.07 -17.62 -44.25
C GLU A 646 -30.77 -17.13 -45.68
N GLU A 647 -29.50 -16.93 -46.04
CA GLU A 647 -29.07 -16.61 -47.40
C GLU A 647 -29.54 -17.66 -48.42
N ILE A 648 -29.40 -18.96 -48.12
CA ILE A 648 -29.90 -20.05 -48.97
C ILE A 648 -31.44 -20.03 -49.07
N GLN A 649 -32.16 -19.61 -48.03
CA GLN A 649 -33.62 -19.45 -48.10
C GLN A 649 -34.02 -18.22 -48.93
N VAL A 650 -33.33 -17.09 -48.76
CA VAL A 650 -33.52 -15.88 -49.59
C VAL A 650 -33.25 -16.21 -51.05
N GLN A 651 -32.11 -16.83 -51.38
CA GLN A 651 -31.81 -17.25 -52.75
C GLN A 651 -32.84 -18.24 -53.32
N ARG A 652 -33.42 -19.14 -52.51
CA ARG A 652 -34.53 -20.02 -52.97
C ARG A 652 -35.80 -19.24 -53.26
N LEU A 653 -36.15 -18.25 -52.42
CA LEU A 653 -37.31 -17.38 -52.62
C LEU A 653 -37.11 -16.45 -53.83
N GLU A 654 -35.91 -15.91 -54.01
CA GLU A 654 -35.51 -15.13 -55.19
C GLU A 654 -35.59 -15.96 -56.47
N ASN A 655 -35.00 -17.17 -56.49
CA ASN A 655 -35.10 -18.07 -57.66
C ASN A 655 -36.54 -18.55 -57.92
N SER A 656 -37.35 -18.73 -56.88
CA SER A 656 -38.78 -19.02 -57.05
C SER A 656 -39.56 -17.81 -57.57
N LEU A 657 -39.15 -16.60 -57.22
CA LEU A 657 -39.75 -15.35 -57.68
C LEU A 657 -39.34 -15.04 -59.13
N THR A 658 -38.07 -15.24 -59.51
CA THR A 658 -37.62 -15.08 -60.90
C THR A 658 -38.29 -16.11 -61.80
N SER A 659 -38.36 -17.39 -61.39
CA SER A 659 -39.11 -18.41 -62.13
C SER A 659 -40.59 -18.03 -62.30
N ALA A 660 -41.24 -17.50 -61.26
CA ALA A 660 -42.63 -17.05 -61.34
C ALA A 660 -42.81 -15.77 -62.19
N LEU A 661 -41.81 -14.89 -62.23
CA LEU A 661 -41.78 -13.71 -63.09
C LEU A 661 -41.55 -14.09 -64.56
N GLU A 662 -40.63 -15.00 -64.85
CA GLU A 662 -40.45 -15.55 -66.19
C GLU A 662 -41.72 -16.23 -66.71
N ASP A 663 -42.38 -17.05 -65.87
CA ASP A 663 -43.62 -17.73 -66.26
C ASP A 663 -44.79 -16.73 -66.42
N LYS A 664 -44.81 -15.65 -65.63
CA LYS A 664 -45.71 -14.51 -65.86
C LYS A 664 -45.40 -13.82 -67.19
N GLU A 665 -44.14 -13.55 -67.52
CA GLU A 665 -43.73 -12.91 -68.78
C GLU A 665 -44.06 -13.79 -69.99
N LYS A 666 -43.84 -15.11 -69.90
CA LYS A 666 -44.28 -16.10 -70.90
C LYS A 666 -45.80 -15.99 -71.11
N LEU A 667 -46.59 -16.04 -70.04
CA LEU A 667 -48.06 -15.92 -70.10
C LEU A 667 -48.55 -14.55 -70.60
N GLU A 668 -47.88 -13.45 -70.24
CA GLU A 668 -48.18 -12.11 -70.78
C GLU A 668 -47.84 -12.02 -72.27
N SER A 669 -46.77 -12.67 -72.73
CA SER A 669 -46.42 -12.76 -74.15
C SER A 669 -47.39 -13.62 -74.95
N ASP A 670 -47.81 -14.77 -74.41
CA ASP A 670 -48.85 -15.64 -75.00
C ASP A 670 -50.19 -14.91 -75.07
N PHE A 671 -50.58 -14.20 -74.01
CA PHE A 671 -51.81 -13.41 -73.98
C PHE A 671 -51.75 -12.24 -74.96
N ALA A 672 -50.59 -11.57 -75.11
CA ALA A 672 -50.38 -10.55 -76.13
C ALA A 672 -50.49 -11.13 -77.54
N LEU A 673 -49.91 -12.30 -77.80
CA LEU A 673 -50.00 -13.00 -79.09
C LEU A 673 -51.43 -13.43 -79.40
N GLN A 674 -52.14 -14.05 -78.44
CA GLN A 674 -53.58 -14.34 -78.57
C GLN A 674 -54.41 -13.07 -78.80
N SER A 675 -54.08 -11.96 -78.13
CA SER A 675 -54.72 -10.66 -78.37
C SER A 675 -54.49 -10.15 -79.79
N THR A 676 -53.29 -10.31 -80.36
CA THR A 676 -53.04 -9.94 -81.77
C THR A 676 -53.76 -10.84 -82.75
N MET A 677 -53.79 -12.16 -82.54
CA MET A 677 -54.56 -13.10 -83.37
C MET A 677 -56.07 -12.82 -83.31
N LEU A 678 -56.62 -12.53 -82.13
CA LEU A 678 -58.04 -12.16 -81.97
C LEU A 678 -58.34 -10.81 -82.64
N LYS A 679 -57.43 -9.83 -82.58
CA LYS A 679 -57.56 -8.56 -83.31
C LYS A 679 -57.54 -8.76 -84.83
N GLN A 680 -56.62 -9.59 -85.35
CA GLN A 680 -56.56 -9.95 -86.77
C GLN A 680 -57.84 -10.65 -87.21
N ARG A 681 -58.28 -11.69 -86.51
CA ARG A 681 -59.53 -12.41 -86.81
C ARG A 681 -60.77 -11.51 -86.71
N ALA A 682 -60.79 -10.56 -85.78
CA ALA A 682 -61.86 -9.56 -85.70
C ALA A 682 -61.82 -8.56 -86.86
N GLN A 683 -60.64 -8.25 -87.40
CA GLN A 683 -60.48 -7.42 -88.60
C GLN A 683 -60.88 -8.17 -89.88
N GLU A 684 -60.50 -9.45 -90.02
CA GLU A 684 -60.97 -10.34 -91.10
C GLU A 684 -62.50 -10.45 -91.08
N LEU A 685 -63.11 -10.68 -89.92
CA LEU A 685 -64.56 -10.73 -89.76
C LEU A 685 -65.23 -9.38 -90.04
N LYS A 686 -64.57 -8.24 -89.79
CA LYS A 686 -65.07 -6.92 -90.21
C LYS A 686 -65.02 -6.76 -91.72
N GLN A 687 -63.89 -7.08 -92.37
CA GLN A 687 -63.74 -7.02 -93.83
C GLN A 687 -64.71 -7.96 -94.55
N ALA A 688 -64.98 -9.15 -93.99
CA ALA A 688 -66.00 -10.06 -94.49
C ALA A 688 -67.43 -9.52 -94.30
N ASN A 689 -67.73 -8.86 -93.18
CA ASN A 689 -69.01 -8.16 -93.00
C ASN A 689 -69.16 -6.94 -93.92
N GLU A 690 -68.08 -6.23 -94.22
CA GLU A 690 -68.06 -5.09 -95.14
C GLU A 690 -68.26 -5.56 -96.59
N SER A 691 -67.61 -6.64 -97.03
CA SER A 691 -67.85 -7.22 -98.35
C SER A 691 -69.25 -7.82 -98.49
N LEU A 692 -69.78 -8.46 -97.44
CA LEU A 692 -71.18 -8.92 -97.40
C LEU A 692 -72.18 -7.75 -97.42
N LYS A 693 -71.88 -6.62 -96.76
CA LYS A 693 -72.69 -5.39 -96.85
C LYS A 693 -72.66 -4.82 -98.26
N LEU A 694 -71.49 -4.72 -98.90
CA LEU A 694 -71.38 -4.24 -100.28
C LEU A 694 -72.13 -5.15 -101.26
N GLN A 695 -72.05 -6.47 -101.11
CA GLN A 695 -72.86 -7.43 -101.89
C GLN A 695 -74.36 -7.28 -101.61
N TYR A 696 -74.76 -7.04 -100.35
CA TYR A 696 -76.16 -6.78 -100.00
C TYR A 696 -76.65 -5.46 -100.60
N GLU A 697 -75.85 -4.40 -100.59
CA GLU A 697 -76.16 -3.10 -101.21
C GLU A 697 -76.22 -3.20 -102.74
N GLU A 698 -75.35 -4.00 -103.37
CA GLU A 698 -75.40 -4.30 -104.80
C GLU A 698 -76.66 -5.11 -105.17
N LEU A 699 -77.04 -6.10 -104.36
CA LEU A 699 -78.30 -6.82 -104.53
C LEU A 699 -79.52 -5.93 -104.27
N GLN A 700 -79.42 -4.98 -103.34
CA GLN A 700 -80.47 -4.01 -103.04
C GLN A 700 -80.59 -2.93 -104.13
N SER A 701 -79.50 -2.54 -104.80
CA SER A 701 -79.54 -1.66 -105.97
C SER A 701 -80.08 -2.38 -107.20
N LYS A 702 -79.67 -3.63 -107.46
CA LYS A 702 -80.29 -4.49 -108.48
C LYS A 702 -81.79 -4.67 -108.23
N ARG A 703 -82.21 -4.92 -106.98
CA ARG A 703 -83.63 -4.97 -106.60
C ARG A 703 -84.35 -3.65 -106.91
N ARG A 704 -83.80 -2.50 -106.51
CA ARG A 704 -84.40 -1.19 -106.84
C ARG A 704 -84.52 -0.97 -108.34
N ASN A 705 -83.50 -1.36 -109.12
CA ASN A 705 -83.53 -1.24 -110.58
C ASN A 705 -84.67 -2.08 -111.18
N TYR A 706 -84.82 -3.34 -110.75
CA TYR A 706 -85.96 -4.18 -111.16
C TYR A 706 -87.30 -3.64 -110.67
N GLU A 707 -87.38 -3.02 -109.47
CA GLU A 707 -88.58 -2.34 -108.99
C GLU A 707 -88.94 -1.13 -109.88
N THR A 708 -87.96 -0.33 -110.31
CA THR A 708 -88.19 0.77 -111.26
C THR A 708 -88.53 0.29 -112.67
N GLU A 709 -87.96 -0.83 -113.13
CA GLU A 709 -88.30 -1.45 -114.42
C GLU A 709 -89.73 -1.99 -114.40
N ILE A 710 -90.14 -2.66 -113.32
CA ILE A 710 -91.53 -3.10 -113.10
C ILE A 710 -92.49 -1.90 -113.09
N GLU A 711 -92.10 -0.77 -112.47
CA GLU A 711 -92.96 0.42 -112.44
C GLU A 711 -93.04 1.14 -113.79
N GLN A 712 -91.96 1.18 -114.57
CA GLN A 712 -91.97 1.66 -115.96
C GLN A 712 -92.83 0.76 -116.87
N LEU A 713 -92.76 -0.57 -116.69
CA LEU A 713 -93.63 -1.51 -117.40
C LEU A 713 -95.10 -1.38 -116.98
N ARG A 714 -95.38 -1.00 -115.72
CA ARG A 714 -96.73 -0.66 -115.24
C ARG A 714 -97.23 0.64 -115.85
N SER A 715 -96.44 1.72 -115.85
CA SER A 715 -96.86 3.00 -116.42
C SER A 715 -97.10 2.89 -117.93
N SER A 716 -96.20 2.20 -118.66
CA SER A 716 -96.39 1.91 -120.09
C SER A 716 -97.64 1.07 -120.36
N ARG A 717 -97.93 0.07 -119.51
CA ARG A 717 -99.18 -0.71 -119.59
C ARG A 717 -100.42 0.16 -119.30
N GLU A 718 -100.34 1.11 -118.37
CA GLU A 718 -101.43 2.03 -118.07
C GLU A 718 -101.67 3.04 -119.21
N GLU A 719 -100.61 3.54 -119.85
CA GLU A 719 -100.69 4.37 -121.06
C GLU A 719 -101.34 3.62 -122.22
N VAL A 720 -100.93 2.38 -122.49
CA VAL A 720 -101.57 1.50 -123.48
C VAL A 720 -103.03 1.24 -123.14
N GLN A 721 -103.37 1.08 -121.86
CA GLN A 721 -104.75 0.88 -121.41
C GLN A 721 -105.59 2.16 -121.55
N LYS A 722 -105.02 3.35 -121.31
CA LYS A 722 -105.68 4.65 -121.58
C LYS A 722 -105.93 4.85 -123.07
N ALA A 723 -104.92 4.65 -123.92
CA ALA A 723 -105.05 4.72 -125.37
C ALA A 723 -106.12 3.74 -125.92
N SER A 724 -106.19 2.53 -125.35
CA SER A 724 -107.24 1.55 -125.65
C SER A 724 -108.64 2.06 -125.26
N SER A 725 -108.78 2.65 -124.06
CA SER A 725 -110.06 3.22 -123.60
C SER A 725 -110.52 4.42 -124.44
N GLU A 726 -109.60 5.28 -124.88
CA GLU A 726 -109.91 6.37 -125.83
C GLU A 726 -110.34 5.84 -127.21
N GLY A 727 -109.68 4.78 -127.70
CA GLY A 727 -110.08 4.10 -128.94
C GLY A 727 -111.49 3.53 -128.84
N SER A 728 -111.84 2.92 -127.70
CA SER A 728 -113.19 2.43 -127.42
C SER A 728 -114.24 3.55 -127.35
N GLY A 729 -113.90 4.70 -126.75
CA GLY A 729 -114.79 5.88 -126.73
C GLY A 729 -115.12 6.38 -128.14
N LYS A 730 -114.08 6.57 -128.97
CA LYS A 730 -114.20 6.99 -130.38
C LYS A 730 -115.02 5.98 -131.21
N ALA A 731 -114.94 4.69 -130.90
CA ALA A 731 -115.76 3.66 -131.55
C ALA A 731 -117.26 3.78 -131.19
N HIS A 732 -117.60 4.01 -129.92
CA HIS A 732 -119.01 4.20 -129.50
C HIS A 732 -119.62 5.52 -130.01
N GLU A 733 -118.82 6.56 -130.24
CA GLU A 733 -119.29 7.79 -130.88
C GLU A 733 -119.68 7.56 -132.35
N LEU A 734 -118.88 6.80 -133.10
CA LEU A 734 -119.21 6.36 -134.46
C LEU A 734 -120.45 5.46 -134.48
N GLU A 735 -120.59 4.56 -133.51
CA GLU A 735 -121.76 3.67 -133.36
C GLU A 735 -123.06 4.47 -133.15
N ARG A 736 -123.04 5.53 -132.33
CA ARG A 736 -124.17 6.46 -132.18
C ARG A 736 -124.52 7.18 -133.48
N ALA A 737 -123.51 7.71 -134.19
CA ALA A 737 -123.74 8.41 -135.45
C ALA A 737 -124.35 7.50 -136.54
N LEU A 738 -123.97 6.22 -136.56
CA LEU A 738 -124.57 5.22 -137.45
C LEU A 738 -126.02 4.89 -137.09
N LEU A 739 -126.37 4.85 -135.80
CA LEU A 739 -127.77 4.68 -135.34
C LEU A 739 -128.63 5.88 -135.73
N GLU A 740 -128.14 7.11 -135.55
CA GLU A 740 -128.87 8.32 -135.93
C GLU A 740 -129.11 8.40 -137.44
N MET A 741 -128.10 8.12 -138.27
CA MET A 741 -128.27 8.05 -139.73
C MET A 741 -129.26 6.96 -140.16
N ARG A 742 -129.28 5.81 -139.46
CA ARG A 742 -130.23 4.72 -139.72
C ARG A 742 -131.68 5.14 -139.44
N ASP A 743 -131.94 5.86 -138.36
CA ASP A 743 -133.30 6.32 -138.03
C ASP A 743 -133.77 7.45 -138.94
N VAL A 744 -132.86 8.34 -139.36
CA VAL A 744 -133.14 9.33 -140.42
C VAL A 744 -133.54 8.62 -141.72
N LEU A 745 -132.79 7.60 -142.15
CA LEU A 745 -133.09 6.81 -143.35
C LEU A 745 -134.47 6.13 -143.25
N SER A 746 -134.76 5.48 -142.12
CA SER A 746 -136.06 4.87 -141.80
C SER A 746 -137.23 5.87 -141.88
N SER A 747 -137.03 7.11 -141.41
CA SER A 747 -138.04 8.17 -141.52
C SER A 747 -138.30 8.62 -142.95
N SER A 748 -137.28 8.61 -143.82
CA SER A 748 -137.40 8.96 -145.24
C SER A 748 -138.17 7.88 -146.02
N GLU A 749 -137.91 6.61 -145.70
CA GLU A 749 -138.55 5.45 -146.35
C GLU A 749 -140.07 5.38 -146.11
N LYS A 750 -140.56 5.93 -144.98
CA LYS A 750 -141.99 6.05 -144.70
C LYS A 750 -142.66 7.12 -145.57
N LYS A 751 -142.04 8.30 -145.69
CA LYS A 751 -142.53 9.40 -146.54
C LYS A 751 -142.62 9.02 -148.01
N VAL A 752 -141.71 8.18 -148.51
CA VAL A 752 -141.79 7.65 -149.89
C VAL A 752 -143.06 6.81 -150.09
N ARG A 753 -143.35 5.86 -149.18
CA ARG A 753 -144.54 5.01 -149.26
C ARG A 753 -145.86 5.81 -149.17
N GLU A 754 -145.89 6.87 -148.35
CA GLU A 754 -147.05 7.77 -148.26
C GLU A 754 -147.33 8.50 -149.58
N LEU A 755 -146.27 8.94 -150.29
CA LEU A 755 -146.39 9.58 -151.60
C LEU A 755 -146.80 8.60 -152.71
N GLU A 756 -146.38 7.34 -152.64
CA GLU A 756 -146.81 6.28 -153.57
C GLU A 756 -148.32 6.02 -153.47
N VAL A 757 -148.85 5.92 -152.25
CA VAL A 757 -150.29 5.72 -151.99
C VAL A 757 -151.12 6.90 -152.52
N ALA A 758 -150.68 8.14 -152.26
CA ALA A 758 -151.36 9.33 -152.79
C ALA A 758 -151.43 9.34 -154.33
N ASN A 759 -150.34 8.94 -155.00
CA ASN A 759 -150.26 8.85 -156.45
C ASN A 759 -151.14 7.72 -157.05
N GLY A 760 -151.45 6.68 -156.26
CA GLY A 760 -152.46 5.67 -156.61
C GLY A 760 -153.85 6.28 -156.75
N ASN A 761 -154.31 7.00 -155.72
CA ASN A 761 -155.64 7.60 -155.66
C ASN A 761 -155.89 8.61 -156.80
N PHE A 762 -154.87 9.38 -157.20
CA PHE A 762 -154.98 10.31 -158.32
C PHE A 762 -155.17 9.61 -159.69
N LYS A 763 -154.64 8.39 -159.88
CA LYS A 763 -154.87 7.63 -161.12
C LYS A 763 -156.31 7.12 -161.23
N GLU A 764 -156.88 6.68 -160.12
CA GLU A 764 -158.26 6.17 -160.06
C GLU A 764 -159.28 7.28 -160.36
N LEU A 765 -159.13 8.45 -159.75
CA LEU A 765 -159.95 9.64 -160.04
C LEU A 765 -159.88 10.06 -161.52
N ASN A 766 -158.71 9.93 -162.16
CA ASN A 766 -158.50 10.28 -163.56
C ASN A 766 -159.15 9.27 -164.54
N SER A 767 -159.20 7.99 -164.17
CA SER A 767 -159.99 6.96 -164.89
C SER A 767 -161.48 7.33 -164.91
N ASP A 768 -162.01 7.73 -163.76
CA ASP A 768 -163.42 8.05 -163.57
C ASP A 768 -163.86 9.33 -164.33
N LEU A 769 -162.96 10.32 -164.43
CA LEU A 769 -163.14 11.50 -165.30
C LEU A 769 -163.11 11.11 -166.78
N THR A 770 -162.18 10.24 -167.19
CA THR A 770 -162.06 9.77 -168.58
C THR A 770 -163.34 9.06 -169.05
N GLN A 771 -163.92 8.17 -168.22
CA GLN A 771 -165.18 7.49 -168.55
C GLN A 771 -166.38 8.44 -168.69
N LYS A 772 -166.41 9.56 -167.96
CA LYS A 772 -167.48 10.56 -168.06
C LYS A 772 -167.33 11.37 -169.36
N LEU A 773 -166.10 11.72 -169.72
CA LEU A 773 -165.75 12.41 -170.97
C LEU A 773 -166.18 11.59 -172.20
N ASP A 774 -166.02 10.27 -172.15
CA ASP A 774 -166.34 9.37 -173.27
C ASP A 774 -167.84 9.10 -173.49
N ARG A 775 -168.70 9.44 -172.50
CA ARG A 775 -170.17 9.46 -172.65
C ARG A 775 -170.65 10.78 -173.28
N ILE A 776 -169.91 11.86 -173.08
CA ILE A 776 -170.18 13.18 -173.68
C ILE A 776 -169.67 13.22 -175.14
N SER A 777 -168.49 12.64 -175.41
CA SER A 777 -167.88 12.62 -176.76
C SER A 777 -168.78 11.98 -177.83
N LYS A 778 -169.55 10.94 -177.45
CA LYS A 778 -170.48 10.21 -178.33
C LYS A 778 -171.71 11.05 -178.69
N ASN A 779 -172.28 11.79 -177.75
CA ASN A 779 -173.35 12.76 -178.03
C ASN A 779 -172.86 13.89 -178.94
N TYR A 780 -171.66 14.43 -178.68
CA TYR A 780 -171.10 15.53 -179.47
C TYR A 780 -170.82 15.14 -180.94
N LYS A 781 -170.41 13.89 -181.21
CA LYS A 781 -170.16 13.42 -182.58
C LYS A 781 -171.43 13.23 -183.42
N GLN A 782 -172.59 12.92 -182.83
CA GLN A 782 -173.85 12.87 -183.58
C GLN A 782 -174.25 14.26 -184.13
N ILE A 783 -173.87 15.34 -183.45
CA ILE A 783 -174.10 16.73 -183.88
C ILE A 783 -173.00 17.20 -184.85
N SER A 784 -171.74 16.83 -184.61
CA SER A 784 -170.61 17.20 -185.48
C SER A 784 -170.72 16.69 -186.93
N ASN A 785 -171.52 15.66 -187.18
CA ASN A 785 -171.73 15.11 -188.52
C ASN A 785 -172.53 16.04 -189.47
N GLN A 786 -173.06 17.17 -188.99
CA GLN A 786 -173.80 18.14 -189.81
C GLN A 786 -173.02 19.42 -190.13
N LEU A 787 -171.98 19.78 -189.37
CA LEU A 787 -171.10 20.91 -189.69
C LEU A 787 -169.88 20.45 -190.49
N ALA A 788 -170.13 20.11 -191.75
CA ALA A 788 -169.15 19.53 -192.65
C ALA A 788 -168.01 20.49 -193.07
N ALA A 789 -166.90 19.89 -193.51
CA ALA A 789 -166.05 20.39 -194.60
C ALA A 789 -165.44 21.81 -194.48
N ALA A 790 -164.81 22.15 -193.34
CA ALA A 790 -163.95 23.34 -193.26
C ALA A 790 -162.66 23.17 -192.40
N LYS A 791 -161.52 23.09 -193.10
CA LYS A 791 -160.20 23.69 -192.79
C LYS A 791 -159.53 23.61 -191.38
N GLU A 792 -158.40 22.89 -191.36
CA GLU A 792 -157.01 23.44 -191.22
C GLU A 792 -156.45 23.93 -189.85
N ARG A 793 -155.12 23.70 -189.64
CA ARG A 793 -154.16 24.35 -188.69
C ARG A 793 -154.19 23.95 -187.19
N SER A 794 -153.10 24.01 -186.39
CA SER A 794 -151.62 23.97 -186.62
C SER A 794 -150.85 23.75 -185.27
N PRO A 795 -149.51 23.52 -185.23
CA PRO A 795 -148.84 22.77 -184.13
C PRO A 795 -147.63 23.46 -183.41
N SER A 796 -146.80 22.65 -182.70
CA SER A 796 -145.41 22.87 -182.17
C SER A 796 -145.22 23.49 -180.76
N GLY A 797 -144.09 23.29 -180.02
CA GLY A 797 -143.07 22.22 -180.11
C GLY A 797 -141.63 22.47 -179.54
N ARG A 798 -141.06 21.47 -178.81
CA ARG A 798 -139.63 21.01 -178.81
C ARG A 798 -138.50 21.86 -178.05
N PRO A 799 -137.16 21.52 -178.02
CA PRO A 799 -136.41 21.38 -176.73
C PRO A 799 -134.90 21.86 -176.61
N SER A 800 -134.26 21.58 -175.45
CA SER A 800 -132.80 21.28 -175.18
C SER A 800 -131.68 22.37 -175.09
N ARG A 801 -130.73 22.21 -174.11
CA ARG A 801 -129.22 22.42 -174.14
C ARG A 801 -128.52 23.21 -172.96
N SER A 802 -127.40 22.63 -172.46
CA SER A 802 -126.05 23.22 -172.12
C SER A 802 -125.71 24.19 -170.94
N ASN A 803 -124.46 24.02 -170.40
CA ASN A 803 -123.44 24.98 -169.88
C ASN A 803 -123.38 25.60 -168.42
N SER A 804 -122.20 25.46 -167.75
CA SER A 804 -121.37 26.53 -167.05
C SER A 804 -121.80 27.11 -165.65
N VAL A 805 -121.04 27.87 -164.79
CA VAL A 805 -119.62 28.40 -164.74
C VAL A 805 -119.17 28.99 -163.34
N LEU A 806 -117.84 29.04 -163.01
CA LEU A 806 -117.06 29.91 -162.02
C LEU A 806 -117.44 29.99 -160.49
N SER A 807 -116.74 30.69 -159.54
CA SER A 807 -115.29 30.87 -159.14
C SER A 807 -115.17 31.71 -157.80
N VAL A 808 -114.24 31.50 -156.83
CA VAL A 808 -112.85 32.08 -156.62
C VAL A 808 -112.84 33.63 -156.57
N PRO A 809 -112.19 34.36 -155.60
CA PRO A 809 -110.75 34.28 -155.19
C PRO A 809 -110.46 34.48 -153.66
N ASP A 810 -109.26 34.66 -153.07
CA ASP A 810 -107.82 34.83 -153.47
C ASP A 810 -106.91 34.61 -152.20
N GLN A 811 -105.56 34.59 -152.13
CA GLN A 811 -104.40 34.46 -153.05
C GLN A 811 -103.08 34.10 -152.28
N ASN A 812 -102.15 33.35 -152.89
CA ASN A 812 -100.65 33.46 -152.83
C ASN A 812 -99.82 33.41 -151.48
N SER A 813 -98.50 33.15 -151.46
CA SER A 813 -97.46 32.90 -152.52
C SER A 813 -96.25 32.06 -152.02
N ASN A 814 -95.35 31.68 -152.95
CA ASN A 814 -94.18 30.77 -152.80
C ASN A 814 -92.84 31.40 -152.35
N GLY A 815 -91.94 30.56 -151.84
CA GLY A 815 -90.47 30.69 -151.93
C GLY A 815 -89.70 30.16 -150.69
N LEU A 816 -88.41 29.83 -150.68
CA LEU A 816 -87.40 29.35 -151.66
C LEU A 816 -86.03 29.36 -150.91
N SER A 817 -85.26 28.26 -150.98
CA SER A 817 -83.78 28.20 -150.74
C SER A 817 -83.17 28.42 -149.33
N ARG A 818 -82.51 27.38 -148.76
CA ARG A 818 -81.02 27.29 -148.66
C ARG A 818 -80.48 26.01 -147.98
N ARG A 819 -79.21 25.70 -148.32
CA ARG A 819 -78.20 24.79 -147.68
C ARG A 819 -77.20 25.72 -146.90
N PRO A 820 -76.20 25.30 -146.07
CA PRO A 820 -75.66 23.94 -145.83
C PRO A 820 -75.25 23.63 -144.34
N SER A 821 -75.11 22.37 -143.89
CA SER A 821 -73.95 21.42 -143.83
C SER A 821 -72.91 21.52 -142.67
N HIS A 822 -72.70 20.37 -142.00
CA HIS A 822 -71.41 19.75 -141.61
C HIS A 822 -70.66 20.13 -140.29
N SER A 823 -69.91 19.13 -139.81
CA SER A 823 -68.67 19.12 -138.98
C SER A 823 -68.59 19.72 -137.55
N GLU A 824 -68.36 18.81 -136.59
CA GLU A 824 -67.23 18.75 -135.61
C GLU A 824 -67.17 19.56 -134.28
N ASP A 825 -66.84 18.79 -133.23
CA ASP A 825 -65.90 19.02 -132.10
C ASP A 825 -66.26 19.79 -130.79
N GLN A 826 -65.57 19.36 -129.73
CA GLN A 826 -65.28 19.91 -128.39
C GLN A 826 -66.11 21.05 -127.74
N GLY A 827 -66.56 20.79 -126.49
CA GLY A 827 -65.79 21.32 -125.34
C GLY A 827 -66.46 22.19 -124.25
N LYS A 828 -66.56 21.60 -123.04
CA LYS A 828 -66.27 22.20 -121.69
C LYS A 828 -67.13 23.33 -121.06
N GLN A 829 -67.29 23.19 -119.72
CA GLN A 829 -67.35 24.24 -118.66
C GLN A 829 -68.61 25.15 -118.59
N SER A 830 -69.00 25.73 -117.44
CA SER A 830 -68.50 25.63 -116.03
C SER A 830 -69.58 26.08 -115.02
N GLN A 831 -69.47 25.66 -113.75
CA GLN A 831 -69.87 26.37 -112.50
C GLN A 831 -69.70 25.42 -111.30
N SER A 832 -68.73 25.47 -110.39
CA SER A 832 -67.58 26.38 -110.14
C SER A 832 -67.80 27.67 -109.32
N ASP A 833 -68.90 27.82 -108.56
CA ASP A 833 -69.10 28.98 -107.65
C ASP A 833 -69.13 28.66 -106.13
N ILE A 834 -69.03 27.37 -105.76
CA ILE A 834 -69.02 26.94 -104.34
C ILE A 834 -67.58 26.75 -103.83
N ASN A 835 -66.68 26.25 -104.66
CA ASN A 835 -65.32 25.89 -104.24
C ASN A 835 -64.42 27.09 -103.93
N ASP A 836 -64.62 28.25 -104.54
CA ASP A 836 -63.71 29.39 -104.37
C ASP A 836 -63.89 30.06 -103.00
N LYS A 837 -65.11 30.03 -102.45
CA LYS A 837 -65.38 30.40 -101.05
C LYS A 837 -64.72 29.42 -100.08
N ILE A 838 -64.75 28.13 -100.41
CA ILE A 838 -64.04 27.09 -99.64
C ILE A 838 -62.52 27.30 -99.74
N ALA A 839 -61.97 27.68 -100.89
CA ALA A 839 -60.54 27.96 -101.06
C ALA A 839 -60.09 29.17 -100.22
N TYR A 840 -60.89 30.26 -100.20
CA TYR A 840 -60.61 31.41 -99.34
C TYR A 840 -60.63 31.04 -97.85
N ILE A 841 -61.68 30.34 -97.39
CA ILE A 841 -61.79 29.85 -96.00
C ILE A 841 -60.63 28.91 -95.66
N LYS A 842 -60.24 28.02 -96.58
CA LYS A 842 -59.13 27.07 -96.40
C LYS A 842 -57.79 27.77 -96.25
N ASN A 843 -57.53 28.82 -97.03
CA ASN A 843 -56.29 29.61 -96.90
C ASN A 843 -56.25 30.42 -95.59
N VAL A 844 -57.37 31.01 -95.17
CA VAL A 844 -57.48 31.71 -93.87
C VAL A 844 -57.25 30.75 -92.70
N LEU A 845 -57.86 29.56 -92.72
CA LEU A 845 -57.65 28.53 -91.70
C LEU A 845 -56.22 27.98 -91.70
N LEU A 846 -55.56 27.88 -92.87
CA LEU A 846 -54.17 27.45 -92.94
C LEU A 846 -53.23 28.47 -92.29
N GLY A 847 -53.40 29.77 -92.54
CA GLY A 847 -52.58 30.83 -91.95
C GLY A 847 -52.65 30.86 -90.41
N PHE A 848 -53.83 30.65 -89.82
CA PHE A 848 -53.98 30.53 -88.36
C PHE A 848 -53.47 29.19 -87.78
N LEU A 849 -53.31 28.15 -88.61
CA LEU A 849 -52.66 26.91 -88.21
C LEU A 849 -51.14 26.95 -88.36
N GLU A 850 -50.59 27.76 -89.27
CA GLU A 850 -49.14 27.86 -89.51
C GLU A 850 -48.40 28.48 -88.31
N HIS A 851 -48.97 29.51 -87.68
CA HIS A 851 -48.43 30.12 -86.47
C HIS A 851 -48.94 29.43 -85.20
N LYS A 852 -48.04 28.84 -84.39
CA LYS A 852 -48.41 28.14 -83.14
C LYS A 852 -49.13 29.04 -82.12
N GLU A 853 -48.67 30.27 -81.94
CA GLU A 853 -49.09 31.16 -80.85
C GLU A 853 -50.50 31.75 -81.03
N GLN A 854 -51.12 31.62 -82.21
CA GLN A 854 -52.45 32.18 -82.49
C GLN A 854 -53.58 31.15 -82.40
N ARG A 855 -53.26 29.86 -82.20
CA ARG A 855 -54.24 28.76 -82.25
C ARG A 855 -55.26 28.80 -81.12
N GLU A 856 -54.91 29.34 -79.95
CA GLU A 856 -55.84 29.46 -78.81
C GLU A 856 -57.01 30.40 -79.13
N MET A 857 -56.82 31.41 -80.00
CA MET A 857 -57.90 32.34 -80.38
C MET A 857 -58.88 31.77 -81.42
N LEU A 858 -58.60 30.62 -82.03
CA LEU A 858 -59.53 29.95 -82.95
C LEU A 858 -60.67 29.22 -82.21
N LEU A 859 -60.46 28.80 -80.96
CA LEU A 859 -61.38 27.91 -80.24
C LEU A 859 -62.84 28.42 -80.20
N PRO A 860 -63.11 29.70 -79.83
CA PRO A 860 -64.48 30.21 -79.75
C PRO A 860 -65.17 30.31 -81.12
N VAL A 861 -64.40 30.55 -82.19
CA VAL A 861 -64.91 30.68 -83.57
C VAL A 861 -65.23 29.31 -84.16
N VAL A 862 -64.40 28.29 -83.91
CA VAL A 862 -64.63 26.92 -84.38
C VAL A 862 -65.81 26.28 -83.64
N ALA A 863 -65.92 26.47 -82.31
CA ALA A 863 -67.03 25.95 -81.53
C ALA A 863 -68.39 26.52 -81.97
N THR A 864 -68.45 27.83 -82.25
CA THR A 864 -69.69 28.50 -82.69
C THR A 864 -70.08 28.18 -84.14
N LEU A 865 -69.11 27.93 -85.03
CA LEU A 865 -69.40 27.59 -86.43
C LEU A 865 -69.86 26.14 -86.65
N LEU A 866 -69.53 25.23 -85.72
CA LEU A 866 -69.81 23.78 -85.84
C LEU A 866 -70.81 23.23 -84.80
N GLN A 867 -71.28 24.04 -83.84
CA GLN A 867 -72.28 23.66 -82.83
C GLN A 867 -71.91 22.37 -82.06
N LEU A 868 -70.67 22.31 -81.56
CA LEU A 868 -70.14 21.15 -80.83
C LEU A 868 -70.57 21.16 -79.36
N ASP A 869 -70.90 19.98 -78.83
CA ASP A 869 -71.21 19.76 -77.41
C ASP A 869 -69.95 19.83 -76.51
N SER A 870 -70.16 20.12 -75.23
CA SER A 870 -69.08 20.35 -74.24
C SER A 870 -68.17 19.14 -73.93
N SER A 871 -68.47 17.96 -74.47
CA SER A 871 -67.56 16.79 -74.47
C SER A 871 -66.48 16.90 -75.54
N ASP A 872 -66.84 17.49 -76.69
CA ASP A 872 -66.06 17.42 -77.92
C ASP A 872 -65.13 18.63 -78.02
N GLU A 873 -65.56 19.79 -77.50
CA GLU A 873 -64.69 20.92 -77.18
C GLU A 873 -63.51 20.49 -76.27
N LYS A 874 -63.77 19.65 -75.26
CA LYS A 874 -62.72 19.12 -74.37
C LYS A 874 -61.78 18.14 -75.07
N ARG A 875 -62.29 17.31 -75.99
CA ARG A 875 -61.45 16.43 -76.82
C ARG A 875 -60.57 17.23 -77.80
N LEU A 876 -61.11 18.31 -78.35
CA LEU A 876 -60.39 19.23 -79.23
C LEU A 876 -59.27 19.96 -78.47
N LEU A 877 -59.56 20.49 -77.27
CA LEU A 877 -58.57 21.10 -76.37
C LEU A 877 -57.41 20.16 -76.03
N VAL A 878 -57.70 18.89 -75.73
CA VAL A 878 -56.68 17.87 -75.43
C VAL A 878 -55.84 17.48 -76.66
N SER A 879 -56.29 17.83 -77.87
CA SER A 879 -55.60 17.54 -79.14
C SER A 879 -54.93 18.75 -79.80
N ILE A 880 -55.07 19.95 -79.19
CA ILE A 880 -54.45 21.21 -79.66
C ILE A 880 -53.34 21.69 -78.70
N ARG A 881 -53.23 21.05 -77.52
CA ARG A 881 -52.18 21.27 -76.52
C ARG A 881 -50.99 20.33 -76.71
#